data_AF-A0AAP0DN67-F1
#
_entry.id   AF-A0AAP0DN67-F1
#
_cell.length_a   1.000
_cell.length_b   1.000
_cell.length_c   1.000
_cell.angle_alpha   90.00
_cell.angle_beta   90.00
_cell.angle_gamma   90.00
#
_symmetry.space_group_name_H-M   'P 1'
#
loop_
_entity.id
_entity.type
_entity.pdbx_description
1 polymer ?
#
loop_
_entity_poly.entity_id
_entity_poly.type
_entity_poly.pdbx_seq_one_letter_code
_entity_poly.pdbx_strand_id
1 'polypeptide(L)'
;MSFYIGREASKLWKRICAETTTEVNLLVENWKYILGGLICQYIHGLAARSVHYFHHPGPILQDTGFFLLPELGQERAYVSETVFSFVFLSFVLWTFHPFIFKSKKIYTVLIWCRVLAFLVACQMLRIITFYSTILPGPNYHCREGSRRATLPRPDNILEVLLIIPRGVLYGCGDLIFSSHMIFSLVFVRTYQKYGTRRFIKQCAWLVVVAQSLLIIASRKHYTVDVVVAWYTVNLVVFFVDHKLPEMPDRSLGALLLPVSKDGRMKEETAKLVNGNSGDPVDRRLRSQANGKVNEDDDNVHIEPWQQPHPPTSSTSPVLTQSHVSPLSKPPSSHAPSGGPPQSPLPGAPATTPVRCMAVASEAESVKKTSSYHIMTLTNWLLKQEQSGVIDAELTIVLSSISMACKQIASLVQRASISNLTGVQGAVNIQGEDQKKLDVVSNEVFSNCLRSSGRTGIIASEEEDVPVAVEESYSGNYIVVFDPLDGSSNIDAAVSTGSIFGIYSPNDECLADIEVDSTLDSVVQKCIVNVCQPGTNLLAAGYCMYSSSVIFVLSIGSGVYSFTLDPMYGEFVLTQEKIQIPKSGKIYSFNEGNYQLWDDKLKKYMDDLKDPGPTGKPYSARYIGSLVGDFHRTLLYGGIYGYPRDKKSKNGKLRLLYECAPMSYLVEQAGGKGSDGHQRVLDIQPTEIHQRVPLYIGSVEEVEKLEKYLA
;
A
#
# COMPACT_ATOMS: atom_id res chain seq x y z
N MET A 1 27.40 2.22 -43.22
CA MET A 1 26.27 2.20 -42.25
C MET A 1 25.68 0.78 -42.16
N SER A 2 26.35 -0.19 -41.51
CA SER A 2 25.87 -1.60 -41.52
C SER A 2 26.28 -2.48 -40.31
N PHE A 3 26.92 -1.95 -39.26
CA PHE A 3 27.49 -2.77 -38.17
C PHE A 3 26.90 -2.54 -36.76
N TYR A 4 25.86 -1.70 -36.63
CA TYR A 4 25.19 -1.46 -35.33
C TYR A 4 24.00 -2.41 -35.04
N ILE A 5 23.42 -3.04 -36.06
CA ILE A 5 22.18 -3.85 -35.91
C ILE A 5 22.45 -5.18 -35.19
N GLY A 6 23.56 -5.86 -35.50
CA GLY A 6 23.84 -7.21 -34.96
C GLY A 6 24.04 -7.27 -33.44
N ARG A 7 24.55 -6.19 -32.82
CA ARG A 7 24.87 -6.15 -31.38
C ARG A 7 23.62 -5.89 -30.51
N GLU A 8 22.66 -5.12 -31.01
CA GLU A 8 21.32 -4.96 -30.40
C GLU A 8 20.50 -6.25 -30.53
N ALA A 9 20.47 -6.86 -31.71
CA ALA A 9 19.71 -8.10 -31.97
C ALA A 9 20.12 -9.25 -31.02
N SER A 10 21.42 -9.41 -30.74
CA SER A 10 21.91 -10.41 -29.78
C SER A 10 21.42 -10.18 -28.35
N LYS A 11 21.32 -8.92 -27.91
CA LYS A 11 20.80 -8.56 -26.58
C LYS A 11 19.28 -8.77 -26.49
N LEU A 12 18.54 -8.37 -27.53
CA LEU A 12 17.10 -8.59 -27.62
C LEU A 12 16.77 -10.08 -27.63
N TRP A 13 17.50 -10.89 -28.40
CA TRP A 13 17.32 -12.35 -28.45
C TRP A 13 17.56 -13.02 -27.09
N LYS A 14 18.67 -12.70 -26.41
CA LYS A 14 18.95 -13.23 -25.06
C LYS A 14 17.85 -12.85 -24.06
N ARG A 15 17.30 -11.63 -24.15
CA ARG A 15 16.18 -11.19 -23.32
C ARG A 15 14.89 -11.95 -23.63
N ILE A 16 14.54 -12.10 -24.91
CA ILE A 16 13.37 -12.88 -25.34
C ILE A 16 13.49 -14.33 -24.85
N CYS A 17 14.67 -14.95 -24.95
CA CYS A 17 14.90 -16.30 -24.41
C CYS A 17 14.66 -16.36 -22.90
N ALA A 18 15.25 -15.46 -22.10
CA ALA A 18 15.07 -15.44 -20.65
C ALA A 18 13.61 -15.21 -20.22
N GLU A 19 12.93 -14.24 -20.84
CA GLU A 19 11.50 -13.98 -20.63
C GLU A 19 10.63 -15.19 -21.00
N THR A 20 10.96 -15.85 -22.12
CA THR A 20 10.27 -17.07 -22.58
C THR A 20 10.49 -18.22 -21.60
N THR A 21 11.71 -18.43 -21.07
CA THR A 21 11.97 -19.46 -20.06
C THR A 21 11.15 -19.22 -18.78
N THR A 22 11.04 -17.98 -18.30
CA THR A 22 10.22 -17.67 -17.11
C THR A 22 8.74 -17.92 -17.35
N GLU A 23 8.20 -17.51 -18.50
CA GLU A 23 6.79 -17.73 -18.84
C GLU A 23 6.49 -19.21 -19.14
N VAL A 24 7.44 -19.97 -19.72
CA VAL A 24 7.33 -21.42 -19.88
C VAL A 24 7.32 -22.13 -18.53
N ASN A 25 8.14 -21.72 -17.56
CA ASN A 25 8.12 -22.30 -16.21
C ASN A 25 6.77 -22.02 -15.51
N LEU A 26 6.26 -20.79 -15.59
CA LEU A 26 4.92 -20.45 -15.08
C LEU A 26 3.80 -21.23 -15.79
N LEU A 27 3.95 -21.47 -17.11
CA LEU A 27 3.02 -22.28 -17.90
C LEU A 27 3.05 -23.74 -17.42
N VAL A 28 4.22 -24.33 -17.19
CA VAL A 28 4.40 -25.70 -16.68
C VAL A 28 3.88 -25.86 -15.25
N GLU A 29 3.91 -24.82 -14.43
CA GLU A 29 3.29 -24.83 -13.10
C GLU A 29 1.76 -24.72 -13.18
N ASN A 30 1.25 -23.80 -14.01
CA ASN A 30 -0.17 -23.43 -14.05
C ASN A 30 -0.97 -24.10 -15.18
N TRP A 31 -0.39 -25.03 -15.93
CA TRP A 31 -1.00 -25.66 -17.12
C TRP A 31 -2.38 -26.25 -16.85
N LYS A 32 -2.63 -26.77 -15.64
CA LYS A 32 -3.91 -27.35 -15.24
C LYS A 32 -5.05 -26.35 -15.33
N TYR A 33 -4.82 -25.09 -14.96
CA TYR A 33 -5.83 -24.02 -15.06
C TYR A 33 -6.11 -23.62 -16.50
N ILE A 34 -5.05 -23.56 -17.33
CA ILE A 34 -5.18 -23.22 -18.76
C ILE A 34 -5.87 -24.35 -19.52
N LEU A 35 -5.47 -25.60 -19.29
CA LEU A 35 -6.13 -26.77 -19.87
C LEU A 35 -7.58 -26.90 -19.41
N GLY A 36 -7.86 -26.68 -18.12
CA GLY A 36 -9.23 -26.63 -17.59
C GLY A 36 -10.07 -25.55 -18.28
N GLY A 37 -9.50 -24.36 -18.49
CA GLY A 37 -10.13 -23.28 -19.25
C GLY A 37 -10.41 -23.65 -20.71
N LEU A 38 -9.46 -24.28 -21.39
CA LEU A 38 -9.62 -24.74 -22.78
C LEU A 38 -10.65 -25.87 -22.91
N ILE A 39 -10.69 -26.81 -21.96
CA ILE A 39 -11.72 -27.87 -21.89
C ILE A 39 -13.10 -27.25 -21.67
N CYS A 40 -13.24 -26.29 -20.75
CA CYS A 40 -14.51 -25.58 -20.54
C CYS A 40 -14.93 -24.78 -21.77
N GLN A 41 -13.99 -24.14 -22.46
CA GLN A 41 -14.23 -23.43 -23.72
C GLN A 41 -14.74 -24.38 -24.83
N TYR A 42 -14.21 -25.61 -24.88
CA TYR A 42 -14.65 -26.67 -25.77
C TYR A 42 -16.06 -27.16 -25.43
N ILE A 43 -16.34 -27.42 -24.14
CA ILE A 43 -17.67 -27.82 -23.64
C ILE A 43 -18.72 -26.74 -23.97
N HIS A 44 -18.39 -25.46 -23.78
CA HIS A 44 -19.25 -24.36 -24.21
C HIS A 44 -19.51 -24.37 -25.73
N GLY A 45 -18.48 -24.64 -26.54
CA GLY A 45 -18.61 -24.77 -27.99
C GLY A 45 -19.50 -25.95 -28.41
N LEU A 46 -19.41 -27.09 -27.70
CA LEU A 46 -20.32 -28.22 -27.87
C LEU A 46 -21.76 -27.82 -27.51
N ALA A 47 -21.98 -27.20 -26.35
CA ALA A 47 -23.31 -26.78 -25.91
C ALA A 47 -23.98 -25.79 -26.89
N ALA A 48 -23.23 -24.79 -27.38
CA ALA A 48 -23.73 -23.85 -28.39
C ALA A 48 -24.16 -24.56 -29.68
N ARG A 49 -23.38 -25.56 -30.14
CA ARG A 49 -23.75 -26.37 -31.31
C ARG A 49 -24.89 -27.33 -31.03
N SER A 50 -24.99 -27.89 -29.83
CA SER A 50 -26.12 -28.72 -29.41
C SER A 50 -27.43 -27.95 -29.49
N VAL A 51 -27.47 -26.70 -29.01
CA VAL A 51 -28.68 -25.87 -29.06
C VAL A 51 -29.05 -25.45 -30.48
N HIS A 52 -28.11 -25.39 -31.43
CA HIS A 52 -28.42 -25.20 -32.85
C HIS A 52 -29.22 -26.38 -33.46
N TYR A 53 -29.04 -27.62 -32.99
CA TYR A 53 -29.92 -28.73 -33.39
C TYR A 53 -31.34 -28.62 -32.80
N PHE A 54 -31.50 -27.89 -31.69
CA PHE A 54 -32.80 -27.63 -31.04
C PHE A 54 -33.41 -26.27 -31.42
N HIS A 55 -32.72 -25.47 -32.23
CA HIS A 55 -33.20 -24.16 -32.67
C HIS A 55 -34.38 -24.32 -33.64
N HIS A 56 -35.52 -23.73 -33.27
CA HIS A 56 -36.70 -23.66 -34.12
C HIS A 56 -36.76 -22.25 -34.74
N PRO A 57 -36.65 -22.10 -36.08
CA PRO A 57 -36.82 -20.80 -36.71
C PRO A 57 -38.25 -20.32 -36.52
N GLY A 58 -38.39 -19.01 -36.25
CA GLY A 58 -39.65 -18.35 -35.96
C GLY A 58 -39.56 -16.86 -36.30
N PRO A 59 -40.66 -16.10 -36.14
CA PRO A 59 -40.65 -14.65 -36.26
C PRO A 59 -39.74 -14.01 -35.18
N ILE A 60 -39.10 -12.90 -35.54
CA ILE A 60 -38.22 -12.16 -34.64
C ILE A 60 -39.04 -11.58 -33.47
N LEU A 61 -38.55 -11.74 -32.24
CA LEU A 61 -39.21 -11.21 -31.05
C LEU A 61 -39.15 -9.67 -31.01
N GLN A 62 -40.15 -9.06 -30.37
CA GLN A 62 -40.15 -7.61 -30.13
C GLN A 62 -39.02 -7.25 -29.15
N ASP A 63 -38.17 -6.29 -29.54
CA ASP A 63 -36.99 -5.88 -28.77
C ASP A 63 -36.80 -4.37 -28.82
N THR A 64 -36.58 -3.77 -27.64
CA THR A 64 -36.52 -2.31 -27.48
C THR A 64 -35.37 -1.68 -28.29
N GLY A 65 -34.19 -2.32 -28.33
CA GLY A 65 -33.08 -1.84 -29.13
C GLY A 65 -33.27 -2.05 -30.63
N PHE A 66 -34.12 -3.00 -31.05
CA PHE A 66 -34.50 -3.13 -32.45
C PHE A 66 -35.42 -1.99 -32.92
N PHE A 67 -36.26 -1.44 -32.04
CA PHE A 67 -37.02 -0.21 -32.32
C PHE A 67 -36.16 1.05 -32.30
N LEU A 68 -35.16 1.13 -31.40
CA LEU A 68 -34.32 2.32 -31.24
C LEU A 68 -33.15 2.42 -32.24
N LEU A 69 -32.65 1.29 -32.75
CA LEU A 69 -31.49 1.25 -33.64
C LEU A 69 -31.88 0.75 -35.04
N PRO A 70 -31.55 1.50 -36.12
CA PRO A 70 -31.82 1.09 -37.49
C PRO A 70 -31.07 -0.21 -37.84
N GLU A 71 -31.71 -1.08 -38.61
CA GLU A 71 -31.10 -2.35 -39.06
C GLU A 71 -29.99 -2.05 -40.08
N LEU A 72 -28.78 -2.56 -39.82
CA LEU A 72 -27.61 -2.32 -40.69
C LEU A 72 -27.70 -2.99 -42.08
N GLY A 73 -28.62 -3.94 -42.25
CA GLY A 73 -28.71 -4.82 -43.41
C GLY A 73 -27.65 -5.94 -43.41
N GLN A 74 -27.94 -7.01 -44.15
CA GLN A 74 -27.07 -8.19 -44.21
C GLN A 74 -25.67 -7.88 -44.76
N GLU A 75 -25.56 -6.97 -45.74
CA GLU A 75 -24.27 -6.58 -46.34
C GLU A 75 -23.33 -5.86 -45.38
N ARG A 76 -23.84 -5.16 -44.36
CA ARG A 76 -23.02 -4.44 -43.36
C ARG A 76 -22.93 -5.16 -42.02
N ALA A 77 -23.55 -6.34 -41.90
CA ALA A 77 -23.52 -7.13 -40.67
C ALA A 77 -22.10 -7.58 -40.25
N TYR A 78 -21.13 -7.58 -41.17
CA TYR A 78 -19.72 -7.86 -40.85
C TYR A 78 -19.07 -6.80 -39.96
N VAL A 79 -19.58 -5.56 -39.92
CA VAL A 79 -18.95 -4.43 -39.18
C VAL A 79 -18.85 -4.72 -37.68
N SER A 80 -19.86 -5.34 -37.07
CA SER A 80 -19.82 -5.74 -35.65
C SER A 80 -18.82 -6.86 -35.38
N GLU A 81 -18.59 -7.75 -36.35
CA GLU A 81 -17.54 -8.77 -36.30
C GLU A 81 -16.15 -8.14 -36.43
N THR A 82 -15.95 -7.19 -37.35
CA THR A 82 -14.67 -6.48 -37.51
C THR A 82 -14.27 -5.74 -36.24
N VAL A 83 -15.22 -5.06 -35.58
CA VAL A 83 -14.97 -4.40 -34.28
C VAL A 83 -14.61 -5.42 -33.19
N PHE A 84 -15.32 -6.54 -33.11
CA PHE A 84 -14.98 -7.61 -32.16
C PHE A 84 -13.59 -8.20 -32.41
N SER A 85 -13.26 -8.53 -33.67
CA SER A 85 -11.94 -9.04 -34.05
C SER A 85 -10.83 -8.02 -33.75
N PHE A 86 -11.09 -6.72 -33.94
CA PHE A 86 -10.15 -5.66 -33.56
C PHE A 86 -9.92 -5.61 -32.05
N VAL A 87 -10.98 -5.70 -31.22
CA VAL A 87 -10.86 -5.76 -29.75
C VAL A 87 -10.08 -7.00 -29.32
N PHE A 88 -10.42 -8.17 -29.86
CA PHE A 88 -9.76 -9.45 -29.57
C PHE A 88 -8.27 -9.40 -29.91
N LEU A 89 -7.92 -9.03 -31.15
CA LEU A 89 -6.53 -8.95 -31.61
C LEU A 89 -5.74 -7.89 -30.83
N SER A 90 -6.34 -6.73 -30.55
CA SER A 90 -5.68 -5.67 -29.77
C SER A 90 -5.38 -6.12 -28.33
N PHE A 91 -6.29 -6.87 -27.70
CA PHE A 91 -6.06 -7.44 -26.37
C PHE A 91 -4.97 -8.51 -26.39
N VAL A 92 -5.02 -9.46 -27.33
CA VAL A 92 -3.99 -10.49 -27.51
C VAL A 92 -2.63 -9.83 -27.73
N LEU A 93 -2.52 -8.91 -28.69
CA LEU A 93 -1.29 -8.16 -28.97
C LEU A 93 -0.80 -7.39 -27.74
N TRP A 94 -1.69 -6.81 -26.93
CA TRP A 94 -1.30 -6.17 -25.66
C TRP A 94 -0.73 -7.17 -24.64
N THR A 95 -1.27 -8.39 -24.53
CA THR A 95 -0.68 -9.42 -23.63
C THR A 95 0.71 -9.90 -24.07
N PHE A 96 1.06 -9.73 -25.34
CA PHE A 96 2.39 -10.06 -25.90
C PHE A 96 3.32 -8.85 -26.11
N HIS A 97 2.79 -7.62 -26.16
CA HIS A 97 3.57 -6.38 -26.32
C HIS A 97 4.75 -6.24 -25.33
N PRO A 98 4.66 -6.67 -24.06
CA PRO A 98 5.79 -6.65 -23.13
C PRO A 98 6.96 -7.60 -23.45
N PHE A 99 6.82 -8.55 -24.39
CA PHE A 99 7.97 -9.32 -24.89
C PHE A 99 8.80 -8.53 -25.92
N ILE A 100 8.21 -7.50 -26.54
CA ILE A 100 8.82 -6.71 -27.62
C ILE A 100 9.46 -5.42 -27.07
N PHE A 101 8.88 -4.83 -26.02
CA PHE A 101 9.32 -3.55 -25.45
C PHE A 101 9.94 -3.66 -24.05
N LYS A 102 10.83 -2.72 -23.70
CA LYS A 102 11.82 -2.83 -22.62
C LYS A 102 11.30 -2.99 -21.17
N SER A 103 9.98 -2.98 -20.91
CA SER A 103 9.40 -3.04 -19.55
C SER A 103 8.17 -3.96 -19.49
N LYS A 104 8.27 -5.08 -18.77
CA LYS A 104 7.18 -6.03 -18.53
C LYS A 104 6.80 -6.04 -17.05
N LYS A 105 5.74 -5.33 -16.68
CA LYS A 105 5.21 -5.30 -15.29
C LYS A 105 4.44 -6.58 -14.90
N ILE A 106 3.94 -7.34 -15.87
CA ILE A 106 2.96 -8.42 -15.62
C ILE A 106 3.35 -9.69 -16.40
N TYR A 107 3.10 -10.86 -15.82
CA TYR A 107 3.29 -12.16 -16.48
C TYR A 107 2.12 -12.48 -17.44
N THR A 108 2.44 -12.88 -18.67
CA THR A 108 1.44 -13.16 -19.71
C THR A 108 0.62 -14.40 -19.34
N VAL A 109 1.26 -15.45 -18.84
CA VAL A 109 0.58 -16.68 -18.38
C VAL A 109 -0.43 -16.39 -17.27
N LEU A 110 -0.08 -15.56 -16.27
CA LEU A 110 -0.96 -15.25 -15.14
C LEU A 110 -2.17 -14.39 -15.55
N ILE A 111 -2.00 -13.45 -16.50
CA ILE A 111 -3.13 -12.75 -17.12
C ILE A 111 -4.07 -13.77 -17.78
N TRP A 112 -3.55 -14.69 -18.58
CA TRP A 112 -4.38 -15.68 -19.28
C TRP A 112 -5.06 -16.66 -18.32
N CYS A 113 -4.44 -17.07 -17.22
CA CYS A 113 -5.11 -17.83 -16.15
C CYS A 113 -6.32 -17.06 -15.57
N ARG A 114 -6.15 -15.76 -15.27
CA ARG A 114 -7.24 -14.91 -14.74
C ARG A 114 -8.35 -14.69 -15.77
N VAL A 115 -8.00 -14.36 -17.02
CA VAL A 115 -8.94 -14.21 -18.14
C VAL A 115 -9.73 -15.49 -18.37
N LEU A 116 -9.07 -16.65 -18.39
CA LEU A 116 -9.74 -17.94 -18.51
C LEU A 116 -10.66 -18.22 -17.32
N ALA A 117 -10.28 -17.92 -16.08
CA ALA A 117 -11.16 -18.07 -14.92
C ALA A 117 -12.45 -17.22 -15.05
N PHE A 118 -12.33 -15.96 -15.46
CA PHE A 118 -13.50 -15.09 -15.73
C PHE A 118 -14.36 -15.63 -16.87
N LEU A 119 -13.75 -16.08 -17.96
CA LEU A 119 -14.45 -16.65 -19.11
C LEU A 119 -15.16 -17.95 -18.76
N VAL A 120 -14.54 -18.87 -18.01
CA VAL A 120 -15.16 -20.12 -17.57
C VAL A 120 -16.38 -19.86 -16.71
N ALA A 121 -16.28 -18.96 -15.72
CA ALA A 121 -17.42 -18.60 -14.87
C ALA A 121 -18.59 -18.01 -15.68
N CYS A 122 -18.31 -17.12 -16.64
CA CYS A 122 -19.34 -16.60 -17.55
C CYS A 122 -19.90 -17.69 -18.47
N GLN A 123 -19.05 -18.54 -19.04
CA GLN A 123 -19.48 -19.58 -19.99
C GLN A 123 -20.30 -20.68 -19.32
N MET A 124 -20.05 -21.03 -18.06
CA MET A 124 -20.88 -21.98 -17.31
C MET A 124 -22.29 -21.41 -17.06
N LEU A 125 -22.40 -20.15 -16.65
CA LEU A 125 -23.70 -19.46 -16.55
C LEU A 125 -24.42 -19.42 -17.91
N ARG A 126 -23.67 -19.25 -19.01
CA ARG A 126 -24.23 -19.23 -20.37
C ARG A 126 -24.69 -20.59 -20.88
N ILE A 127 -23.98 -21.67 -20.55
CA ILE A 127 -24.43 -23.04 -20.89
C ILE A 127 -25.78 -23.32 -20.23
N ILE A 128 -25.99 -22.83 -19.01
CA ILE A 128 -27.28 -22.94 -18.32
C ILE A 128 -28.37 -22.14 -19.04
N THR A 129 -28.09 -20.90 -19.49
CA THR A 129 -29.10 -20.10 -20.23
C THR A 129 -29.49 -20.77 -21.55
N PHE A 130 -28.53 -21.25 -22.34
CA PHE A 130 -28.76 -21.94 -23.63
C PHE A 130 -29.83 -23.03 -23.58
N TYR A 131 -29.79 -23.92 -22.58
CA TYR A 131 -30.76 -25.01 -22.46
C TYR A 131 -32.09 -24.59 -21.80
N SER A 132 -32.12 -23.45 -21.10
CA SER A 132 -33.33 -22.93 -20.47
C SER A 132 -34.16 -22.00 -21.38
N THR A 133 -33.54 -21.38 -22.40
CA THR A 133 -34.19 -20.38 -23.27
C THR A 133 -33.98 -20.66 -24.76
N ILE A 134 -34.64 -21.70 -25.27
CA ILE A 134 -34.69 -22.01 -26.71
C ILE A 134 -35.71 -21.06 -27.37
N LEU A 135 -35.21 -20.10 -28.13
CA LEU A 135 -35.99 -19.02 -28.77
C LEU A 135 -35.47 -18.75 -30.20
N PRO A 136 -36.25 -18.08 -31.08
CA PRO A 136 -35.83 -17.82 -32.46
C PRO A 136 -34.70 -16.77 -32.53
N GLY A 137 -33.61 -17.12 -33.19
CA GLY A 137 -32.43 -16.27 -33.34
C GLY A 137 -32.67 -15.06 -34.27
N PRO A 138 -32.22 -13.83 -33.91
CA PRO A 138 -32.52 -12.62 -34.69
C PRO A 138 -31.67 -12.47 -35.97
N ASN A 139 -30.55 -13.20 -36.02
CA ASN A 139 -29.53 -13.13 -37.06
C ASN A 139 -30.09 -13.61 -38.41
N TYR A 140 -29.76 -12.92 -39.51
CA TYR A 140 -30.29 -13.18 -40.85
C TYR A 140 -30.24 -14.65 -41.28
N HIS A 141 -29.18 -15.39 -40.91
CA HIS A 141 -29.03 -16.80 -41.28
C HIS A 141 -29.82 -17.78 -40.41
N CYS A 142 -30.44 -17.31 -39.32
CA CYS A 142 -31.31 -18.08 -38.42
C CYS A 142 -32.81 -17.83 -38.65
N ARG A 143 -33.17 -16.83 -39.46
CA ARG A 143 -34.56 -16.51 -39.82
C ARG A 143 -35.18 -17.63 -40.69
N GLU A 144 -36.49 -17.72 -40.67
CA GLU A 144 -37.27 -18.63 -41.54
C GLU A 144 -36.85 -18.52 -43.02
N GLY A 145 -36.82 -19.65 -43.73
CA GLY A 145 -36.39 -19.74 -45.13
C GLY A 145 -34.87 -19.82 -45.35
N SER A 146 -34.03 -19.57 -44.34
CA SER A 146 -32.57 -19.78 -44.45
C SER A 146 -32.20 -21.27 -44.39
N ARG A 147 -31.41 -21.74 -45.36
CA ARG A 147 -30.82 -23.10 -45.38
C ARG A 147 -29.86 -23.39 -44.20
N ARG A 148 -29.52 -22.40 -43.37
CA ARG A 148 -28.63 -22.54 -42.20
C ARG A 148 -29.37 -22.41 -40.86
N ALA A 149 -30.68 -22.16 -40.87
CA ALA A 149 -31.43 -21.92 -39.63
C ALA A 149 -31.55 -23.17 -38.75
N THR A 150 -31.58 -24.36 -39.34
CA THR A 150 -31.64 -25.66 -38.66
C THR A 150 -30.52 -26.56 -39.18
N LEU A 151 -29.79 -27.23 -38.29
CA LEU A 151 -28.86 -28.28 -38.70
C LEU A 151 -29.61 -29.58 -39.05
N PRO A 152 -29.15 -30.36 -40.05
CA PRO A 152 -29.65 -31.73 -40.26
C PRO A 152 -29.37 -32.60 -39.03
N ARG A 153 -30.11 -33.69 -38.85
CA ARG A 153 -29.82 -34.63 -37.75
C ARG A 153 -28.42 -35.23 -37.96
N PRO A 154 -27.57 -35.32 -36.92
CA PRO A 154 -26.22 -35.84 -37.06
C PRO A 154 -26.25 -37.35 -37.31
N ASP A 155 -25.46 -37.81 -38.28
CA ASP A 155 -25.42 -39.24 -38.64
C ASP A 155 -24.61 -40.06 -37.62
N ASN A 156 -23.70 -39.41 -36.88
CA ASN A 156 -22.82 -40.05 -35.89
C ASN A 156 -22.56 -39.15 -34.68
N ILE A 157 -22.32 -39.74 -33.50
CA ILE A 157 -21.92 -39.03 -32.27
C ILE A 157 -20.63 -38.21 -32.49
N LEU A 158 -19.72 -38.71 -33.34
CA LEU A 158 -18.48 -38.01 -33.71
C LEU A 158 -18.74 -36.65 -34.37
N GLU A 159 -19.83 -36.50 -35.12
CA GLU A 159 -20.18 -35.25 -35.79
C GLU A 159 -20.63 -34.18 -34.80
N VAL A 160 -21.31 -34.57 -33.72
CA VAL A 160 -21.68 -33.68 -32.61
C VAL A 160 -20.42 -33.29 -31.82
N LEU A 161 -19.52 -34.24 -31.57
CA LEU A 161 -18.32 -34.02 -30.76
C LEU A 161 -17.20 -33.26 -31.46
N LEU A 162 -17.04 -33.33 -32.79
CA LEU A 162 -15.97 -32.65 -33.52
C LEU A 162 -16.39 -31.25 -33.99
N ILE A 163 -15.93 -30.21 -33.30
CA ILE A 163 -16.17 -28.81 -33.66
C ILE A 163 -15.33 -28.43 -34.89
N ILE A 164 -15.94 -28.44 -36.08
CA ILE A 164 -15.32 -27.94 -37.32
C ILE A 164 -15.29 -26.40 -37.28
N PRO A 165 -14.17 -25.72 -37.57
CA PRO A 165 -14.03 -24.27 -37.39
C PRO A 165 -15.02 -23.42 -38.19
N ARG A 166 -15.56 -23.92 -39.32
CA ARG A 166 -16.62 -23.23 -40.08
C ARG A 166 -18.00 -23.23 -39.39
N GLY A 167 -18.26 -24.16 -38.47
CA GLY A 167 -19.52 -24.24 -37.73
C GLY A 167 -19.64 -23.20 -36.61
N VAL A 168 -18.51 -22.72 -36.08
CA VAL A 168 -18.47 -21.72 -34.99
C VAL A 168 -18.96 -20.35 -35.44
N LEU A 169 -18.90 -20.04 -36.74
CA LEU A 169 -19.27 -18.75 -37.30
C LEU A 169 -20.78 -18.57 -37.57
N TYR A 170 -21.55 -19.67 -37.53
CA TYR A 170 -22.96 -19.69 -37.97
C TYR A 170 -23.85 -20.51 -37.02
N GLY A 171 -23.79 -20.22 -35.72
CA GLY A 171 -24.66 -20.86 -34.71
C GLY A 171 -26.00 -20.15 -34.55
N CYS A 172 -27.10 -20.90 -34.48
CA CYS A 172 -28.44 -20.40 -34.15
C CYS A 172 -28.93 -20.97 -32.81
N GLY A 173 -29.89 -20.30 -32.16
CA GLY A 173 -30.39 -20.65 -30.82
C GLY A 173 -29.58 -20.06 -29.65
N ASP A 174 -28.64 -19.17 -29.94
CA ASP A 174 -27.90 -18.38 -28.95
C ASP A 174 -28.76 -17.21 -28.45
N LEU A 175 -29.45 -17.41 -27.32
CA LEU A 175 -30.20 -16.35 -26.63
C LEU A 175 -29.83 -16.24 -25.15
N ILE A 176 -29.82 -14.99 -24.70
CA ILE A 176 -29.40 -14.49 -23.39
C ILE A 176 -27.91 -14.72 -23.13
N PHE A 177 -27.23 -13.61 -22.81
CA PHE A 177 -25.81 -13.52 -22.43
C PHE A 177 -24.83 -13.71 -23.62
N SER A 178 -24.60 -12.67 -24.43
CA SER A 178 -23.78 -12.75 -25.67
C SER A 178 -22.29 -13.04 -25.43
N SER A 179 -21.69 -14.00 -26.17
CA SER A 179 -20.24 -14.28 -26.17
C SER A 179 -19.42 -13.06 -26.57
N HIS A 180 -19.81 -12.37 -27.64
CA HIS A 180 -19.12 -11.17 -28.13
C HIS A 180 -18.96 -10.12 -27.02
N MET A 181 -20.00 -9.98 -26.19
CA MET A 181 -19.98 -9.10 -25.03
C MET A 181 -19.17 -9.67 -23.86
N ILE A 182 -19.28 -10.97 -23.57
CA ILE A 182 -18.48 -11.64 -22.51
C ILE A 182 -16.98 -11.45 -22.76
N PHE A 183 -16.49 -11.78 -23.96
CA PHE A 183 -15.07 -11.62 -24.29
C PHE A 183 -14.63 -10.16 -24.23
N SER A 184 -15.35 -9.24 -24.89
CA SER A 184 -14.98 -7.82 -24.90
C SER A 184 -15.01 -7.18 -23.51
N LEU A 185 -16.01 -7.47 -22.67
CA LEU A 185 -16.10 -6.93 -21.31
C LEU A 185 -15.01 -7.51 -20.39
N VAL A 186 -14.71 -8.82 -20.47
CA VAL A 186 -13.60 -9.43 -19.73
C VAL A 186 -12.26 -8.79 -20.13
N PHE A 187 -12.02 -8.59 -21.42
CA PHE A 187 -10.79 -7.96 -21.92
C PHE A 187 -10.65 -6.51 -21.47
N VAL A 188 -11.71 -5.70 -21.60
CA VAL A 188 -11.68 -4.29 -21.17
C VAL A 188 -11.59 -4.16 -19.66
N ARG A 189 -12.24 -5.02 -18.86
CA ARG A 189 -12.04 -5.08 -17.41
C ARG A 189 -10.62 -5.46 -17.02
N THR A 190 -10.04 -6.45 -17.68
CA THR A 190 -8.66 -6.88 -17.45
C THR A 190 -7.68 -5.75 -17.80
N TYR A 191 -7.92 -5.03 -18.90
CA TYR A 191 -7.15 -3.83 -19.27
C TYR A 191 -7.39 -2.64 -18.33
N GLN A 192 -8.60 -2.46 -17.78
CA GLN A 192 -8.90 -1.44 -16.79
C GLN A 192 -8.07 -1.65 -15.51
N LYS A 193 -7.95 -2.89 -15.04
CA LYS A 193 -7.16 -3.23 -13.84
C LYS A 193 -5.65 -3.17 -14.10
N TYR A 194 -5.16 -3.73 -15.21
CA TYR A 194 -3.72 -3.96 -15.42
C TYR A 194 -3.06 -3.09 -16.50
N GLY A 195 -3.83 -2.36 -17.30
CA GLY A 195 -3.31 -1.39 -18.27
C GLY A 195 -2.76 -0.13 -17.60
N THR A 196 -1.73 0.48 -18.19
CA THR A 196 -1.08 1.68 -17.64
C THR A 196 -1.58 2.99 -18.25
N ARG A 197 -1.95 3.00 -19.54
CA ARG A 197 -2.30 4.23 -20.28
C ARG A 197 -3.75 4.64 -20.09
N ARG A 198 -3.99 5.75 -19.37
CA ARG A 198 -5.35 6.32 -19.12
C ARG A 198 -6.18 6.51 -20.40
N PHE A 199 -5.58 7.02 -21.48
CA PHE A 199 -6.25 7.21 -22.77
C PHE A 199 -6.80 5.90 -23.36
N ILE A 200 -6.00 4.83 -23.37
CA ILE A 200 -6.42 3.53 -23.93
C ILE A 200 -7.55 2.92 -23.10
N LYS A 201 -7.58 3.13 -21.77
CA LYS A 201 -8.70 2.70 -20.92
C LYS A 201 -10.02 3.35 -21.34
N GLN A 202 -10.02 4.66 -21.58
CA GLN A 202 -11.22 5.38 -22.04
C GLN A 202 -11.65 4.91 -23.44
N CYS A 203 -10.72 4.81 -24.39
CA CYS A 203 -11.02 4.29 -25.72
C CYS A 203 -11.56 2.85 -25.69
N ALA A 204 -11.04 1.98 -24.82
CA ALA A 204 -11.51 0.61 -24.68
C ALA A 204 -12.99 0.54 -24.24
N TRP A 205 -13.39 1.35 -23.26
CA TRP A 205 -14.80 1.44 -22.84
C TRP A 205 -15.70 1.99 -23.95
N LEU A 206 -15.28 3.05 -24.65
CA LEU A 206 -16.03 3.61 -25.79
C LEU A 206 -16.22 2.58 -26.91
N VAL A 207 -15.19 1.77 -27.21
CA VAL A 207 -15.28 0.71 -28.22
C VAL A 207 -16.26 -0.39 -27.80
N VAL A 208 -16.33 -0.77 -26.52
CA VAL A 208 -17.32 -1.77 -26.05
C VAL A 208 -18.75 -1.22 -26.09
N VAL A 209 -18.95 0.06 -25.78
CA VAL A 209 -20.26 0.71 -25.96
C VAL A 209 -20.66 0.73 -27.45
N ALA A 210 -19.76 1.13 -28.34
CA ALA A 210 -20.00 1.11 -29.79
C ALA A 210 -20.27 -0.31 -30.31
N GLN A 211 -19.51 -1.32 -29.85
CA GLN A 211 -19.72 -2.72 -30.19
C GLN A 211 -21.10 -3.22 -29.71
N SER A 212 -21.53 -2.82 -28.51
CA SER A 212 -22.86 -3.16 -27.96
C SER A 212 -23.98 -2.70 -28.89
N LEU A 213 -23.93 -1.44 -29.34
CA LEU A 213 -24.90 -0.87 -30.28
C LEU A 213 -24.84 -1.56 -31.65
N LEU A 214 -23.64 -1.81 -32.18
CA LEU A 214 -23.44 -2.49 -33.47
C LEU A 214 -23.94 -3.94 -33.46
N ILE A 215 -23.84 -4.66 -32.35
CA ILE A 215 -24.39 -6.02 -32.20
C ILE A 215 -25.92 -6.04 -32.35
N ILE A 216 -26.61 -5.10 -31.69
CA ILE A 216 -28.07 -4.95 -31.74
C ILE A 216 -28.52 -4.45 -33.13
N ALA A 217 -27.82 -3.47 -33.70
CA ALA A 217 -28.12 -2.91 -35.02
C ALA A 217 -27.83 -3.88 -36.19
N SER A 218 -26.85 -4.79 -36.03
CA SER A 218 -26.62 -5.91 -36.96
C SER A 218 -27.52 -7.13 -36.71
N ARG A 219 -28.48 -7.04 -35.77
CA ARG A 219 -29.45 -8.08 -35.41
C ARG A 219 -28.80 -9.43 -35.04
N LYS A 220 -27.58 -9.43 -34.50
CA LYS A 220 -26.89 -10.67 -34.11
C LYS A 220 -27.37 -11.23 -32.79
N HIS A 221 -27.78 -10.34 -31.88
CA HIS A 221 -28.30 -10.62 -30.56
C HIS A 221 -29.44 -9.64 -30.24
N TYR A 222 -30.29 -10.02 -29.29
CA TYR A 222 -31.31 -9.14 -28.72
C TYR A 222 -30.66 -8.18 -27.69
N THR A 223 -31.38 -7.11 -27.33
CA THR A 223 -30.90 -6.12 -26.35
C THR A 223 -30.70 -6.75 -24.97
N VAL A 224 -31.57 -7.69 -24.58
CA VAL A 224 -31.43 -8.44 -23.33
C VAL A 224 -30.10 -9.20 -23.25
N ASP A 225 -29.63 -9.80 -24.35
CA ASP A 225 -28.37 -10.55 -24.39
C ASP A 225 -27.15 -9.67 -24.08
N VAL A 226 -27.23 -8.39 -24.46
CA VAL A 226 -26.19 -7.38 -24.27
C VAL A 226 -26.29 -6.76 -22.88
N VAL A 227 -27.48 -6.39 -22.41
CA VAL A 227 -27.68 -5.80 -21.07
C VAL A 227 -27.35 -6.81 -19.97
N VAL A 228 -27.79 -8.07 -20.10
CA VAL A 228 -27.42 -9.14 -19.17
C VAL A 228 -25.92 -9.40 -19.20
N ALA A 229 -25.25 -9.29 -20.36
CA ALA A 229 -23.80 -9.39 -20.43
C ALA A 229 -23.08 -8.26 -19.68
N TRP A 230 -23.55 -7.02 -19.83
CA TRP A 230 -23.05 -5.87 -19.07
C TRP A 230 -23.22 -6.06 -17.56
N TYR A 231 -24.34 -6.58 -17.07
CA TYR A 231 -24.51 -6.81 -15.64
C TYR A 231 -23.65 -8.00 -15.14
N THR A 232 -23.85 -9.18 -15.73
CA THR A 232 -23.31 -10.44 -15.21
C THR A 232 -21.79 -10.54 -15.35
N VAL A 233 -21.17 -10.07 -16.44
CA VAL A 233 -19.70 -10.11 -16.57
C VAL A 233 -19.04 -9.21 -15.53
N ASN A 234 -19.59 -8.01 -15.31
CA ASN A 234 -19.07 -7.09 -14.29
C ASN A 234 -19.16 -7.68 -12.88
N LEU A 235 -20.25 -8.38 -12.57
CA LEU A 235 -20.46 -9.05 -11.29
C LEU A 235 -19.53 -10.27 -11.10
N VAL A 236 -19.40 -11.11 -12.13
CA VAL A 236 -18.52 -12.29 -12.14
C VAL A 236 -17.05 -11.87 -11.98
N VAL A 237 -16.60 -10.86 -12.73
CA VAL A 237 -15.23 -10.34 -12.60
C VAL A 237 -14.99 -9.84 -11.17
N PHE A 238 -15.92 -9.08 -10.57
CA PHE A 238 -15.78 -8.59 -9.20
C PHE A 238 -15.64 -9.73 -8.16
N PHE A 239 -16.53 -10.72 -8.18
CA PHE A 239 -16.47 -11.82 -7.21
C PHE A 239 -15.30 -12.77 -7.42
N VAL A 240 -14.97 -13.12 -8.67
CA VAL A 240 -13.87 -14.05 -8.97
C VAL A 240 -12.51 -13.38 -8.70
N ASP A 241 -12.36 -12.08 -9.00
CA ASP A 241 -11.11 -11.34 -8.74
C ASP A 241 -10.81 -11.25 -7.24
N HIS A 242 -11.82 -11.06 -6.39
CA HIS A 242 -11.66 -11.07 -4.92
C HIS A 242 -11.26 -12.46 -4.35
N LYS A 243 -11.47 -13.54 -5.11
CA LYS A 243 -11.07 -14.91 -4.72
C LYS A 243 -9.71 -15.33 -5.30
N LEU A 244 -9.12 -14.54 -6.19
CA LEU A 244 -7.84 -14.86 -6.84
C LEU A 244 -6.69 -14.07 -6.21
N PRO A 245 -5.61 -14.73 -5.72
CA PRO A 245 -4.50 -14.06 -5.06
C PRO A 245 -3.85 -13.02 -5.99
N GLU A 246 -3.47 -11.88 -5.44
CA GLU A 246 -2.91 -10.77 -6.21
C GLU A 246 -1.68 -11.20 -7.04
N MET A 247 -1.54 -10.64 -8.23
CA MET A 247 -0.42 -11.01 -9.10
C MET A 247 0.87 -10.38 -8.57
N PRO A 248 1.98 -11.13 -8.50
CA PRO A 248 3.28 -10.55 -8.18
C PRO A 248 3.67 -9.52 -9.23
N ASP A 249 3.91 -8.28 -8.81
CA ASP A 249 4.32 -7.19 -9.71
C ASP A 249 5.80 -7.33 -10.08
N ARG A 250 6.12 -7.24 -11.37
CA ARG A 250 7.48 -7.43 -11.89
C ARG A 250 8.35 -6.16 -11.77
N SER A 251 7.88 -5.19 -11.00
CA SER A 251 8.68 -4.10 -10.42
C SER A 251 9.71 -4.65 -9.42
N LEU A 252 9.37 -5.74 -8.71
CA LEU A 252 10.36 -6.57 -8.01
C LEU A 252 11.08 -7.48 -9.01
N GLY A 253 12.42 -7.53 -8.90
CA GLY A 253 13.27 -8.39 -9.71
C GLY A 253 12.90 -9.87 -9.60
N ALA A 254 12.96 -10.58 -10.73
CA ALA A 254 12.43 -11.94 -10.85
C ALA A 254 13.15 -12.98 -9.98
N LEU A 255 12.58 -13.33 -8.81
CA LEU A 255 12.77 -14.65 -8.21
C LEU A 255 11.64 -15.09 -7.24
N LEU A 256 10.39 -15.09 -7.71
CA LEU A 256 9.27 -15.74 -7.00
C LEU A 256 8.55 -16.74 -7.91
N LEU A 257 8.92 -18.02 -7.74
CA LEU A 257 8.11 -19.19 -8.08
C LEU A 257 7.91 -20.01 -6.79
N PRO A 258 6.69 -20.39 -6.42
CA PRO A 258 6.43 -21.13 -5.19
C PRO A 258 6.74 -22.62 -5.38
N VAL A 259 8.00 -23.01 -5.18
CA VAL A 259 8.40 -24.43 -5.28
C VAL A 259 7.74 -25.26 -4.17
N SER A 260 6.67 -25.96 -4.53
CA SER A 260 6.12 -27.06 -3.74
C SER A 260 7.18 -28.13 -3.54
N LYS A 261 7.14 -28.82 -2.39
CA LYS A 261 7.90 -30.05 -2.17
C LYS A 261 7.60 -31.04 -3.29
N ASP A 262 8.62 -31.38 -4.07
CA ASP A 262 9.04 -32.76 -4.24
C ASP A 262 10.51 -32.84 -4.67
N GLY A 263 11.18 -33.92 -4.28
CA GLY A 263 12.62 -34.07 -4.47
C GLY A 263 13.05 -34.53 -5.86
N ARG A 264 14.38 -34.57 -6.06
CA ARG A 264 15.07 -35.34 -7.10
C ARG A 264 15.10 -34.76 -8.54
N MET A 265 15.68 -33.56 -8.71
CA MET A 265 16.25 -33.15 -10.02
C MET A 265 17.41 -32.12 -9.96
N LYS A 266 18.17 -32.06 -8.86
CA LYS A 266 19.16 -30.98 -8.61
C LYS A 266 20.65 -31.39 -8.64
N GLU A 267 21.01 -32.47 -9.36
CA GLU A 267 22.40 -32.98 -9.37
C GLU A 267 23.13 -32.91 -10.73
N GLU A 268 22.44 -32.72 -11.85
CA GLU A 268 23.08 -32.76 -13.18
C GLU A 268 23.56 -31.38 -13.67
N THR A 269 22.87 -30.29 -13.30
CA THR A 269 23.25 -28.92 -13.74
C THR A 269 24.46 -28.34 -13.02
N ALA A 270 24.92 -28.96 -11.93
CA ALA A 270 26.07 -28.49 -11.15
C ALA A 270 27.43 -29.03 -11.66
N LYS A 271 27.44 -30.02 -12.57
CA LYS A 271 28.66 -30.74 -13.01
C LYS A 271 29.29 -30.22 -14.32
N LEU A 272 28.79 -29.12 -14.89
CA LEU A 272 29.26 -28.56 -16.18
C LEU A 272 30.03 -27.22 -16.09
N VAL A 273 30.30 -26.70 -14.90
CA VAL A 273 30.97 -25.38 -14.73
C VAL A 273 32.30 -25.45 -13.96
N ASN A 274 32.55 -26.47 -13.13
CA ASN A 274 33.82 -26.62 -12.42
C ASN A 274 34.72 -27.69 -13.07
N GLY A 275 35.72 -27.22 -13.81
CA GLY A 275 36.77 -28.04 -14.39
C GLY A 275 38.09 -27.28 -14.54
N ASN A 276 38.81 -27.10 -13.42
CA ASN A 276 40.22 -27.51 -13.39
C ASN A 276 40.81 -27.56 -11.97
N SER A 277 41.61 -28.61 -11.78
CA SER A 277 42.39 -29.05 -10.62
C SER A 277 43.56 -28.13 -10.20
N GLY A 278 43.96 -28.20 -8.92
CA GLY A 278 45.38 -28.03 -8.52
C GLY A 278 45.66 -27.27 -7.22
N ASP A 279 45.76 -27.99 -6.09
CA ASP A 279 46.35 -27.55 -4.80
C ASP A 279 47.90 -27.49 -4.85
N PRO A 280 48.64 -27.01 -3.81
CA PRO A 280 48.44 -25.82 -2.95
C PRO A 280 49.78 -25.04 -2.68
N VAL A 281 49.82 -24.17 -1.64
CA VAL A 281 50.98 -23.74 -0.80
C VAL A 281 51.41 -22.24 -0.79
N ASP A 282 51.58 -21.76 0.45
CA ASP A 282 52.36 -20.65 1.05
C ASP A 282 51.92 -19.16 1.13
N ARG A 283 51.79 -18.73 2.40
CA ARG A 283 52.37 -17.57 3.11
C ARG A 283 52.56 -16.18 2.46
N ARG A 284 52.14 -15.22 3.32
CA ARG A 284 52.84 -13.99 3.80
C ARG A 284 52.54 -12.62 3.14
N LEU A 285 51.94 -11.76 3.98
CA LEU A 285 52.40 -10.42 4.39
C LEU A 285 52.54 -9.26 3.36
N ARG A 286 51.68 -8.24 3.59
CA ARG A 286 52.01 -6.82 3.93
C ARG A 286 51.73 -5.71 2.89
N SER A 287 51.08 -4.67 3.42
CA SER A 287 51.20 -3.22 3.16
C SER A 287 50.84 -2.60 1.80
N GLN A 288 49.86 -1.69 1.87
CA GLN A 288 49.82 -0.31 1.33
C GLN A 288 50.81 0.08 0.20
N ALA A 289 50.25 0.66 -0.87
CA ALA A 289 50.88 1.73 -1.62
C ALA A 289 49.86 2.83 -1.95
N ASN A 290 50.33 4.08 -1.96
CA ASN A 290 49.55 5.30 -2.17
C ASN A 290 49.50 5.67 -3.67
N GLY A 291 48.52 6.46 -4.12
CA GLY A 291 48.34 6.79 -5.54
C GLY A 291 47.58 8.10 -5.77
N LYS A 292 48.32 9.22 -5.76
CA LYS A 292 47.83 10.58 -6.00
C LYS A 292 48.25 11.02 -7.41
N VAL A 293 47.33 11.54 -8.25
CA VAL A 293 47.63 12.42 -9.40
C VAL A 293 46.49 13.45 -9.55
N ASN A 294 46.85 14.68 -9.92
CA ASN A 294 45.98 15.85 -10.09
C ASN A 294 45.61 16.12 -11.56
N GLU A 295 44.75 17.13 -11.78
CA GLU A 295 44.71 18.04 -12.96
C GLU A 295 44.21 17.40 -14.29
N ASP A 296 43.49 18.09 -15.19
CA ASP A 296 43.29 19.54 -15.40
C ASP A 296 41.88 19.90 -15.97
N ASP A 297 41.61 21.21 -16.09
CA ASP A 297 40.44 21.87 -16.70
C ASP A 297 40.12 21.47 -18.15
N ASP A 298 38.86 21.68 -18.57
CA ASP A 298 38.59 22.45 -19.81
C ASP A 298 37.17 23.05 -19.86
N ASN A 299 37.08 24.36 -20.16
CA ASN A 299 35.84 25.13 -20.24
C ASN A 299 35.39 25.30 -21.71
N VAL A 300 34.11 25.09 -22.03
CA VAL A 300 33.51 25.61 -23.28
C VAL A 300 32.10 26.16 -23.05
N HIS A 301 31.96 27.49 -23.15
CA HIS A 301 30.68 28.19 -23.35
C HIS A 301 30.16 27.99 -24.78
N ILE A 302 28.86 27.73 -24.95
CA ILE A 302 28.09 28.15 -26.13
C ILE A 302 26.70 28.66 -25.67
N GLU A 303 26.36 29.89 -26.07
CA GLU A 303 25.11 30.60 -25.76
C GLU A 303 24.05 30.45 -26.91
N PRO A 304 22.83 31.04 -26.84
CA PRO A 304 21.61 30.33 -27.23
C PRO A 304 21.08 30.70 -28.63
N TRP A 305 20.17 29.86 -29.15
CA TRP A 305 19.38 30.16 -30.35
C TRP A 305 17.92 30.48 -30.03
N GLN A 306 17.38 31.41 -30.81
CA GLN A 306 16.18 32.20 -30.52
C GLN A 306 14.84 31.52 -30.85
N GLN A 307 13.76 32.09 -30.29
CA GLN A 307 12.37 31.80 -30.63
C GLN A 307 12.02 32.08 -32.11
N PRO A 308 10.85 31.59 -32.55
CA PRO A 308 9.91 32.51 -33.21
C PRO A 308 8.45 32.38 -32.74
N HIS A 309 7.82 33.53 -32.49
CA HIS A 309 6.37 33.76 -32.48
C HIS A 309 5.96 34.52 -33.78
N PRO A 310 4.66 34.79 -34.05
CA PRO A 310 3.52 33.87 -34.22
C PRO A 310 2.87 34.12 -35.62
N PRO A 311 1.62 33.68 -35.85
CA PRO A 311 0.71 34.55 -36.61
C PRO A 311 -0.68 34.72 -35.95
N THR A 312 -1.35 35.81 -36.33
CA THR A 312 -2.57 36.35 -35.71
C THR A 312 -3.83 36.19 -36.55
N SER A 313 -4.98 36.43 -35.89
CA SER A 313 -6.26 36.96 -36.41
C SER A 313 -7.45 36.01 -36.68
N SER A 314 -8.57 36.40 -36.05
CA SER A 314 -9.99 36.30 -36.49
C SER A 314 -10.70 34.94 -36.33
N THR A 315 -11.99 34.85 -35.96
CA THR A 315 -13.04 35.85 -35.68
C THR A 315 -14.10 35.25 -34.73
N SER A 316 -14.81 36.08 -33.95
CA SER A 316 -16.01 35.64 -33.19
C SER A 316 -17.20 35.33 -34.10
N PRO A 317 -18.24 34.64 -33.59
CA PRO A 317 -19.44 35.43 -33.30
C PRO A 317 -20.11 35.13 -31.94
N VAL A 318 -20.83 36.15 -31.45
CA VAL A 318 -21.71 36.13 -30.27
C VAL A 318 -23.08 35.58 -30.66
N LEU A 319 -23.74 34.81 -29.77
CA LEU A 319 -25.20 34.66 -29.79
C LEU A 319 -25.79 34.41 -28.39
N THR A 320 -26.38 35.48 -27.85
CA THR A 320 -27.59 35.53 -27.00
C THR A 320 -27.72 34.65 -25.74
N GLN A 321 -27.64 35.32 -24.59
CA GLN A 321 -28.38 34.94 -23.38
C GLN A 321 -29.90 35.01 -23.62
N SER A 322 -30.69 34.24 -22.85
CA SER A 322 -32.11 34.53 -22.64
C SER A 322 -32.46 34.39 -21.14
N HIS A 323 -33.33 35.29 -20.66
CA HIS A 323 -33.73 35.44 -19.26
C HIS A 323 -34.70 34.34 -18.79
N VAL A 324 -34.63 33.98 -17.49
CA VAL A 324 -35.82 33.95 -16.60
C VAL A 324 -35.39 34.44 -15.20
N SER A 325 -36.22 35.26 -14.55
CA SER A 325 -35.99 35.85 -13.21
C SER A 325 -36.91 35.22 -12.13
N PRO A 326 -36.65 35.43 -10.82
CA PRO A 326 -37.24 34.61 -9.74
C PRO A 326 -38.40 35.27 -8.95
N LEU A 327 -39.36 34.47 -8.52
CA LEU A 327 -40.38 34.72 -7.46
C LEU A 327 -40.69 33.35 -6.79
N SER A 328 -41.09 33.20 -5.51
CA SER A 328 -41.29 34.15 -4.40
C SER A 328 -41.45 33.40 -3.05
N LYS A 329 -41.10 34.05 -1.92
CA LYS A 329 -41.52 33.73 -0.52
C LYS A 329 -43.01 34.17 -0.29
N PRO A 330 -43.65 34.12 0.90
CA PRO A 330 -43.45 33.40 2.22
C PRO A 330 -44.77 32.60 2.57
N PRO A 331 -45.31 32.40 3.82
CA PRO A 331 -44.87 32.72 5.20
C PRO A 331 -45.04 31.58 6.26
N SER A 332 -45.21 31.96 7.53
CA SER A 332 -44.75 31.26 8.75
C SER A 332 -45.83 30.92 9.79
N SER A 333 -45.41 30.11 10.79
CA SER A 333 -45.81 30.13 12.22
C SER A 333 -47.28 29.94 12.66
N HIS A 334 -47.54 28.98 13.56
CA HIS A 334 -48.05 29.21 14.94
C HIS A 334 -48.12 27.91 15.79
N ALA A 335 -48.42 28.05 17.09
CA ALA A 335 -48.21 27.08 18.18
C ALA A 335 -49.46 26.24 18.57
N PRO A 336 -49.33 25.20 19.43
CA PRO A 336 -50.48 24.40 19.91
C PRO A 336 -51.02 24.86 21.29
N SER A 337 -52.33 24.67 21.53
CA SER A 337 -52.98 24.95 22.82
C SER A 337 -54.28 24.16 23.06
N GLY A 338 -54.45 23.59 24.26
CA GLY A 338 -55.78 23.26 24.86
C GLY A 338 -56.21 21.79 24.97
N GLY A 339 -56.44 21.30 26.20
CA GLY A 339 -57.30 20.13 26.53
C GLY A 339 -58.72 20.60 26.96
N PRO A 340 -59.46 19.94 27.89
CA PRO A 340 -59.25 18.69 28.67
C PRO A 340 -60.43 17.69 28.36
N PRO A 341 -61.22 17.01 29.25
CA PRO A 341 -61.07 16.56 30.66
C PRO A 341 -61.53 15.10 30.98
N GLN A 342 -61.57 14.77 32.28
CA GLN A 342 -62.38 13.74 33.02
C GLN A 342 -61.72 12.43 33.52
N SER A 343 -62.01 12.14 34.79
CA SER A 343 -61.86 10.90 35.56
C SER A 343 -63.13 10.69 36.40
N PRO A 344 -63.41 9.50 36.97
CA PRO A 344 -62.98 9.24 38.35
C PRO A 344 -62.64 7.76 38.74
N LEU A 345 -62.19 7.64 39.99
CA LEU A 345 -61.70 6.51 40.84
C LEU A 345 -62.81 5.49 41.27
N PRO A 346 -62.58 4.37 42.03
CA PRO A 346 -61.60 4.22 43.14
C PRO A 346 -60.98 2.84 43.55
N GLY A 347 -59.98 2.90 44.45
CA GLY A 347 -59.42 1.81 45.28
C GLY A 347 -58.23 2.30 46.14
N ALA A 348 -58.14 1.96 47.43
CA ALA A 348 -57.27 2.62 48.45
C ALA A 348 -56.46 1.60 49.31
N PRO A 349 -55.68 1.96 50.38
CA PRO A 349 -54.97 3.20 50.78
C PRO A 349 -53.44 2.98 51.07
N ALA A 350 -52.77 3.96 51.73
CA ALA A 350 -51.29 4.13 51.78
C ALA A 350 -50.58 3.90 53.15
N THR A 351 -49.23 3.85 53.14
CA THR A 351 -48.32 4.34 54.21
C THR A 351 -46.95 4.80 53.66
N THR A 352 -46.31 5.76 54.36
CA THR A 352 -45.08 6.50 53.97
C THR A 352 -43.74 5.87 54.39
N PRO A 353 -42.62 6.12 53.68
CA PRO A 353 -41.27 5.76 54.13
C PRO A 353 -40.56 6.88 54.93
N VAL A 354 -39.71 6.49 55.88
CA VAL A 354 -38.88 7.38 56.73
C VAL A 354 -37.46 7.53 56.16
N ARG A 355 -36.88 8.71 56.34
CA ARG A 355 -35.54 9.12 55.88
C ARG A 355 -34.45 8.64 56.85
N CYS A 356 -33.43 7.95 56.34
CA CYS A 356 -32.15 7.76 57.02
C CYS A 356 -31.04 8.50 56.26
N MET A 357 -30.26 9.32 56.98
CA MET A 357 -29.00 9.86 56.46
C MET A 357 -27.87 8.86 56.75
N ALA A 358 -27.03 8.61 55.77
CA ALA A 358 -25.73 7.97 55.95
C ALA A 358 -24.66 8.84 55.28
N VAL A 359 -23.59 9.14 56.01
CA VAL A 359 -22.46 9.93 55.52
C VAL A 359 -21.67 9.09 54.52
N ALA A 360 -21.56 9.55 53.28
CA ALA A 360 -20.75 8.90 52.27
C ALA A 360 -19.28 9.31 52.43
N SER A 361 -18.45 8.39 52.93
CA SER A 361 -17.00 8.44 52.68
C SER A 361 -16.74 7.91 51.28
N GLU A 362 -16.14 8.73 50.41
CA GLU A 362 -15.71 8.30 49.08
C GLU A 362 -14.52 7.34 49.19
N ALA A 363 -14.84 6.05 49.26
CA ALA A 363 -13.91 4.98 48.93
C ALA A 363 -14.20 4.51 47.50
N GLU A 364 -13.29 4.79 46.56
CA GLU A 364 -13.43 4.33 45.18
C GLU A 364 -13.55 2.80 45.13
N SER A 365 -14.74 2.30 44.78
CA SER A 365 -14.95 0.88 44.61
C SER A 365 -14.29 0.42 43.31
N VAL A 366 -13.09 -0.14 43.41
CA VAL A 366 -12.40 -0.79 42.28
C VAL A 366 -13.29 -1.93 41.74
N LYS A 367 -14.01 -1.67 40.66
CA LYS A 367 -14.78 -2.70 39.94
C LYS A 367 -13.78 -3.72 39.40
N LYS A 368 -13.83 -4.96 39.93
CA LYS A 368 -13.07 -6.09 39.39
C LYS A 368 -13.46 -6.31 37.93
N THR A 369 -12.61 -5.89 37.02
CA THR A 369 -12.69 -6.21 35.60
C THR A 369 -12.49 -7.72 35.42
N SER A 370 -13.23 -8.31 34.48
CA SER A 370 -13.08 -9.73 34.14
C SER A 370 -11.65 -10.01 33.64
N SER A 371 -11.05 -11.12 34.07
CA SER A 371 -9.71 -11.55 33.66
C SER A 371 -9.57 -11.85 32.16
N TYR A 372 -10.67 -11.82 31.41
CA TYR A 372 -10.74 -12.02 29.96
C TYR A 372 -10.99 -10.73 29.17
N HIS A 373 -10.96 -9.55 29.81
CA HIS A 373 -11.17 -8.28 29.11
C HIS A 373 -9.93 -7.87 28.30
N ILE A 374 -9.92 -8.22 27.01
CA ILE A 374 -8.92 -7.78 26.03
C ILE A 374 -9.26 -6.36 25.56
N MET A 375 -8.32 -5.43 25.70
CA MET A 375 -8.41 -4.09 25.12
C MET A 375 -7.50 -4.00 23.89
N THR A 376 -8.04 -3.77 22.71
CA THR A 376 -7.25 -3.47 21.50
C THR A 376 -6.88 -1.99 21.44
N LEU A 377 -5.84 -1.65 20.68
CA LEU A 377 -5.44 -0.26 20.39
C LEU A 377 -6.62 0.53 19.83
N THR A 378 -7.36 -0.01 18.86
CA THR A 378 -8.55 0.62 18.28
C THR A 378 -9.61 0.94 19.35
N ASN A 379 -9.92 0.00 20.23
CA ASN A 379 -10.89 0.21 21.31
C ASN A 379 -10.36 1.18 22.38
N TRP A 380 -9.05 1.25 22.58
CA TRP A 380 -8.43 2.19 23.50
C TRP A 380 -8.46 3.63 22.95
N LEU A 381 -8.11 3.82 21.67
CA LEU A 381 -8.17 5.11 20.97
C LEU A 381 -9.59 5.67 20.95
N LEU A 382 -10.57 4.86 20.55
CA LEU A 382 -12.00 5.25 20.56
C LEU A 382 -12.50 5.63 21.96
N LYS A 383 -11.93 5.07 23.04
CA LYS A 383 -12.22 5.50 24.41
C LYS A 383 -11.60 6.85 24.76
N GLN A 384 -10.38 7.13 24.29
CA GLN A 384 -9.75 8.44 24.49
C GLN A 384 -10.52 9.55 23.74
N GLU A 385 -11.01 9.24 22.54
CA GLU A 385 -11.90 10.10 21.74
C GLU A 385 -13.23 10.35 22.45
N GLN A 386 -13.89 9.30 22.95
CA GLN A 386 -15.14 9.43 23.72
C GLN A 386 -14.98 10.23 25.01
N SER A 387 -13.79 10.24 25.62
CA SER A 387 -13.46 11.10 26.77
C SER A 387 -12.99 12.51 26.39
N GLY A 388 -12.86 12.83 25.10
CA GLY A 388 -12.41 14.13 24.61
C GLY A 388 -10.92 14.43 24.86
N VAL A 389 -10.09 13.39 25.04
CA VAL A 389 -8.63 13.53 25.23
C VAL A 389 -7.92 13.68 23.88
N ILE A 390 -8.43 13.01 22.85
CA ILE A 390 -8.04 13.18 21.44
C ILE A 390 -9.29 13.44 20.62
N ASP A 391 -9.13 14.02 19.44
CA ASP A 391 -10.22 14.17 18.48
C ASP A 391 -10.27 13.01 17.48
N ALA A 392 -11.35 12.94 16.70
CA ALA A 392 -11.53 11.88 15.71
C ALA A 392 -10.48 11.91 14.58
N GLU A 393 -9.86 13.06 14.32
CA GLU A 393 -8.80 13.18 13.33
C GLU A 393 -7.50 12.54 13.82
N LEU A 394 -7.08 12.82 15.06
CA LEU A 394 -5.93 12.19 15.68
C LEU A 394 -6.14 10.68 15.92
N THR A 395 -7.37 10.24 16.23
CA THR A 395 -7.72 8.80 16.24
C THR A 395 -7.38 8.13 14.90
N ILE A 396 -7.74 8.76 13.78
CA ILE A 396 -7.46 8.23 12.43
C ILE A 396 -5.95 8.21 12.17
N VAL A 397 -5.23 9.30 12.46
CA VAL A 397 -3.76 9.37 12.28
C VAL A 397 -3.05 8.26 13.06
N LEU A 398 -3.38 8.09 14.35
CA LEU A 398 -2.80 7.03 15.20
C LEU A 398 -3.17 5.63 14.70
N SER A 399 -4.39 5.43 14.18
CA SER A 399 -4.81 4.18 13.56
C SER A 399 -4.00 3.87 12.29
N SER A 400 -3.81 4.86 11.40
CA SER A 400 -2.98 4.75 10.20
C SER A 400 -1.52 4.43 10.50
N ILE A 401 -0.93 5.09 11.51
CA ILE A 401 0.44 4.79 11.98
C ILE A 401 0.52 3.33 12.47
N SER A 402 -0.45 2.87 13.26
CA SER A 402 -0.48 1.46 13.70
C SER A 402 -0.58 0.47 12.52
N MET A 403 -1.28 0.86 11.45
CA MET A 403 -1.41 0.06 10.23
C MET A 403 -0.10 -0.02 9.45
N ALA A 404 0.62 1.11 9.33
CA ALA A 404 1.97 1.15 8.77
C ALA A 404 2.92 0.23 9.56
N CYS A 405 2.90 0.32 10.89
CA CYS A 405 3.72 -0.53 11.75
C CYS A 405 3.39 -2.03 11.62
N LYS A 406 2.11 -2.42 11.44
CA LYS A 406 1.72 -3.82 11.14
C LYS A 406 2.30 -4.30 9.80
N GLN A 407 2.31 -3.45 8.77
CA GLN A 407 2.89 -3.77 7.46
C GLN A 407 4.42 -3.87 7.53
N ILE A 408 5.10 -2.88 8.12
CA ILE A 408 6.57 -2.86 8.29
C ILE A 408 7.02 -4.07 9.11
N ALA A 409 6.31 -4.44 10.18
CA ALA A 409 6.59 -5.66 10.94
C ALA A 409 6.59 -6.93 10.06
N SER A 410 5.62 -7.06 9.14
CA SER A 410 5.57 -8.19 8.19
C SER A 410 6.72 -8.16 7.18
N LEU A 411 7.17 -6.97 6.76
CA LEU A 411 8.31 -6.81 5.86
C LEU A 411 9.63 -7.15 6.57
N VAL A 412 9.87 -6.64 7.78
CA VAL A 412 11.05 -6.96 8.61
C VAL A 412 11.16 -8.46 8.86
N GLN A 413 10.08 -9.12 9.30
CA GLN A 413 10.04 -10.56 9.54
C GLN A 413 10.33 -11.41 8.28
N ARG A 414 10.13 -10.84 7.08
CA ARG A 414 10.28 -11.52 5.80
C ARG A 414 11.42 -10.96 4.94
N ALA A 415 12.26 -10.07 5.48
CA ALA A 415 13.25 -9.32 4.71
C ALA A 415 14.22 -10.24 3.96
N SER A 416 14.76 -11.24 4.65
CA SER A 416 15.67 -12.26 4.08
C SER A 416 15.00 -13.24 3.11
N ILE A 417 13.67 -13.37 3.16
CA ILE A 417 12.89 -14.21 2.23
C ILE A 417 12.58 -13.42 0.95
N SER A 418 12.34 -12.11 1.10
CA SER A 418 11.94 -11.20 0.01
C SER A 418 13.12 -10.48 -0.64
N ASN A 419 14.37 -10.79 -0.23
CA ASN A 419 15.61 -10.13 -0.66
C ASN A 419 15.61 -8.59 -0.48
N LEU A 420 14.96 -8.12 0.59
CA LEU A 420 14.96 -6.73 1.05
C LEU A 420 16.18 -6.41 1.94
N THR A 421 17.01 -7.40 2.21
CA THR A 421 18.33 -7.27 2.84
C THR A 421 19.37 -6.65 1.90
N GLY A 422 20.41 -6.06 2.50
CA GLY A 422 21.46 -5.33 1.79
C GLY A 422 21.10 -3.93 1.28
N VAL A 423 22.07 -3.28 0.63
CA VAL A 423 21.99 -1.89 0.17
C VAL A 423 21.11 -1.73 -1.07
N GLN A 424 20.44 -0.58 -1.18
CA GLN A 424 19.70 -0.13 -2.36
C GLN A 424 20.63 0.41 -3.47
N GLY A 425 21.86 0.78 -3.11
CA GLY A 425 22.86 1.37 -4.02
C GLY A 425 22.78 2.89 -4.12
N ALA A 426 21.94 3.53 -3.32
CA ALA A 426 21.94 4.96 -3.06
C ALA A 426 22.56 5.22 -1.67
N VAL A 427 23.23 6.36 -1.54
CA VAL A 427 23.63 6.92 -0.24
C VAL A 427 22.55 7.92 0.14
N ASN A 428 22.01 7.83 1.35
CA ASN A 428 21.03 8.79 1.82
C ASN A 428 21.70 10.17 2.05
N ILE A 429 20.88 11.18 2.30
CA ILE A 429 21.28 12.59 2.39
C ILE A 429 22.16 12.90 3.61
N GLN A 430 22.40 11.86 4.41
CA GLN A 430 23.16 11.86 5.64
C GLN A 430 24.50 11.12 5.52
N GLY A 431 24.82 10.61 4.32
CA GLY A 431 26.06 9.89 4.04
C GLY A 431 26.04 8.42 4.45
N GLU A 432 24.87 7.84 4.71
CA GLU A 432 24.72 6.43 5.09
C GLU A 432 24.24 5.59 3.89
N ASP A 433 24.69 4.34 3.77
CA ASP A 433 24.25 3.43 2.71
C ASP A 433 22.77 3.03 2.94
N GLN A 434 21.87 3.60 2.14
CA GLN A 434 20.42 3.39 2.27
C GLN A 434 20.08 1.91 1.99
N LYS A 435 19.34 1.25 2.90
CA LYS A 435 18.88 -0.12 2.66
C LYS A 435 17.54 -0.13 1.97
N LYS A 436 17.26 -1.25 1.28
CA LYS A 436 16.01 -1.41 0.53
C LYS A 436 14.78 -1.35 1.44
N LEU A 437 14.91 -1.87 2.65
CA LEU A 437 13.82 -1.92 3.60
C LEU A 437 13.46 -0.52 4.13
N ASP A 438 14.41 0.41 4.14
CA ASP A 438 14.22 1.79 4.63
C ASP A 438 13.31 2.55 3.65
N VAL A 439 13.64 2.50 2.36
CA VAL A 439 12.82 3.03 1.26
C VAL A 439 11.40 2.47 1.27
N VAL A 440 11.25 1.14 1.39
CA VAL A 440 9.93 0.50 1.40
C VAL A 440 9.14 0.86 2.67
N SER A 441 9.81 0.99 3.82
CA SER A 441 9.17 1.38 5.07
C SER A 441 8.69 2.84 5.02
N ASN A 442 9.49 3.73 4.43
CA ASN A 442 9.11 5.11 4.15
C ASN A 442 7.89 5.20 3.22
N GLU A 443 7.86 4.44 2.12
CA GLU A 443 6.71 4.37 1.21
C GLU A 443 5.45 3.86 1.94
N VAL A 444 5.56 2.80 2.75
CA VAL A 444 4.44 2.25 3.53
C VAL A 444 3.88 3.26 4.52
N PHE A 445 4.75 3.92 5.28
CA PHE A 445 4.33 4.91 6.28
C PHE A 445 3.66 6.12 5.62
N SER A 446 4.30 6.68 4.57
CA SER A 446 3.77 7.78 3.78
C SER A 446 2.43 7.45 3.13
N ASN A 447 2.25 6.25 2.58
CA ASN A 447 1.00 5.85 1.95
C ASN A 447 -0.13 5.64 2.98
N CYS A 448 0.16 5.11 4.17
CA CYS A 448 -0.83 4.96 5.25
C CYS A 448 -1.26 6.32 5.84
N LEU A 449 -0.35 7.29 5.90
CA LEU A 449 -0.67 8.67 6.32
C LEU A 449 -1.43 9.44 5.23
N ARG A 450 -0.98 9.43 3.96
CA ARG A 450 -1.68 10.10 2.85
C ARG A 450 -3.10 9.57 2.69
N SER A 451 -3.30 8.25 2.71
CA SER A 451 -4.64 7.64 2.61
C SER A 451 -5.56 7.91 3.81
N SER A 452 -5.05 8.46 4.91
CA SER A 452 -5.90 8.98 5.99
C SER A 452 -6.64 10.27 5.60
N GLY A 453 -6.03 11.10 4.73
CA GLY A 453 -6.48 12.46 4.43
C GLY A 453 -6.43 13.42 5.64
N ARG A 454 -5.76 13.06 6.75
CA ARG A 454 -5.77 13.77 8.05
C ARG A 454 -4.41 14.28 8.53
N THR A 455 -3.38 14.15 7.71
CA THR A 455 -2.05 14.72 7.98
C THR A 455 -1.80 15.82 6.96
N GLY A 456 -1.48 17.03 7.40
CA GLY A 456 -1.19 18.16 6.51
C GLY A 456 0.21 18.08 5.92
N ILE A 457 1.21 17.78 6.75
CA ILE A 457 2.61 17.65 6.34
C ILE A 457 3.21 16.38 6.94
N ILE A 458 3.96 15.66 6.10
CA ILE A 458 4.68 14.43 6.43
C ILE A 458 6.18 14.73 6.33
N ALA A 459 6.92 14.57 7.43
CA ALA A 459 8.38 14.69 7.45
C ALA A 459 9.00 13.32 7.78
N SER A 460 9.80 12.79 6.85
CA SER A 460 10.53 11.54 7.00
C SER A 460 12.01 11.80 7.27
N GLU A 461 12.67 10.89 7.99
CA GLU A 461 14.12 10.88 8.13
C GLU A 461 14.84 10.59 6.79
N GLU A 462 14.18 9.82 5.91
CA GLU A 462 14.68 9.32 4.62
C GLU A 462 14.46 10.27 3.43
N GLU A 463 13.82 11.44 3.63
CA GLU A 463 13.50 12.41 2.58
C GLU A 463 14.08 13.81 2.92
N ASP A 464 14.77 14.45 1.96
CA ASP A 464 15.30 15.82 2.09
C ASP A 464 14.22 16.88 2.33
N VAL A 465 13.14 16.75 1.57
CA VAL A 465 12.07 17.74 1.48
C VAL A 465 10.83 17.11 2.08
N PRO A 466 10.28 17.69 3.17
CA PRO A 466 9.04 17.21 3.74
C PRO A 466 7.88 17.32 2.74
N VAL A 467 7.02 16.30 2.72
CA VAL A 467 5.95 16.20 1.74
C VAL A 467 4.65 16.77 2.33
N ALA A 468 4.20 17.88 1.76
CA ALA A 468 2.84 18.36 1.96
C ALA A 468 1.82 17.38 1.36
N VAL A 469 0.72 17.14 2.05
CA VAL A 469 -0.32 16.19 1.61
C VAL A 469 -1.46 16.97 0.95
N GLU A 470 -1.40 17.07 -0.38
CA GLU A 470 -2.41 17.76 -1.20
C GLU A 470 -3.85 17.22 -1.00
N GLU A 471 -4.00 15.94 -0.64
CA GLU A 471 -5.30 15.28 -0.38
C GLU A 471 -5.75 15.37 1.10
N SER A 472 -5.17 16.27 1.90
CA SER A 472 -5.59 16.45 3.30
C SER A 472 -6.84 17.33 3.42
N TYR A 473 -7.87 16.82 4.12
CA TYR A 473 -9.17 17.49 4.25
C TYR A 473 -9.19 18.64 5.28
N SER A 474 -8.16 18.72 6.10
CA SER A 474 -8.18 19.45 7.37
C SER A 474 -6.81 19.99 7.79
N GLY A 475 -5.71 19.32 7.44
CA GLY A 475 -4.35 19.82 7.65
C GLY A 475 -3.89 19.93 9.12
N ASN A 476 -4.70 19.50 10.10
CA ASN A 476 -4.56 19.83 11.52
C ASN A 476 -3.38 19.16 12.25
N TYR A 477 -2.60 18.30 11.59
CA TYR A 477 -1.48 17.60 12.20
C TYR A 477 -0.28 17.48 11.25
N ILE A 478 0.91 17.71 11.82
CA ILE A 478 2.19 17.36 11.19
C ILE A 478 2.69 16.06 11.82
N VAL A 479 3.04 15.08 10.98
CA VAL A 479 3.63 13.81 11.44
C VAL A 479 5.09 13.74 11.01
N VAL A 480 5.96 13.63 11.99
CA VAL A 480 7.40 13.46 11.83
C VAL A 480 7.74 12.01 12.21
N PHE A 481 8.49 11.29 11.37
CA PHE A 481 8.79 9.87 11.64
C PHE A 481 10.16 9.43 11.13
N ASP A 482 10.75 8.48 11.85
CA ASP A 482 11.82 7.60 11.36
C ASP A 482 11.15 6.27 10.96
N PRO A 483 11.19 5.88 9.66
CA PRO A 483 10.56 4.64 9.23
C PRO A 483 11.22 3.39 9.82
N LEU A 484 12.54 3.40 10.09
CA LEU A 484 13.27 2.19 10.47
C LEU A 484 14.66 2.45 11.13
N ASP A 485 14.67 2.82 12.42
CA ASP A 485 15.88 2.88 13.25
C ASP A 485 16.67 1.57 13.23
N GLY A 486 17.99 1.70 13.15
CA GLY A 486 18.91 0.57 13.25
C GLY A 486 18.88 -0.35 12.04
N SER A 487 18.51 0.16 10.86
CA SER A 487 18.48 -0.63 9.61
C SER A 487 19.79 -1.35 9.31
N SER A 488 20.92 -0.76 9.72
CA SER A 488 22.25 -1.37 9.73
C SER A 488 22.26 -2.82 10.25
N ASN A 489 21.39 -3.14 11.21
CA ASN A 489 21.38 -4.40 11.94
C ASN A 489 20.41 -5.46 11.38
N ILE A 490 19.58 -5.12 10.38
CA ILE A 490 18.59 -6.04 9.77
C ILE A 490 19.26 -7.31 9.25
N ASP A 491 20.41 -7.18 8.58
CA ASP A 491 21.14 -8.33 7.99
C ASP A 491 21.70 -9.29 9.07
N ALA A 492 21.80 -8.82 10.32
CA ALA A 492 22.20 -9.61 11.48
C ALA A 492 21.00 -10.15 12.30
N ALA A 493 19.76 -9.94 11.84
CA ALA A 493 18.51 -10.32 12.50
C ALA A 493 18.36 -9.77 13.94
N VAL A 494 18.92 -8.58 14.20
CA VAL A 494 18.77 -7.85 15.47
C VAL A 494 17.51 -6.96 15.42
N SER A 495 16.99 -6.56 16.58
CA SER A 495 15.84 -5.65 16.67
C SER A 495 16.08 -4.30 15.97
N THR A 496 14.98 -3.78 15.42
CA THR A 496 14.85 -2.47 14.74
C THR A 496 13.48 -1.89 15.12
N GLY A 497 13.13 -0.66 14.72
CA GLY A 497 11.81 -0.10 14.98
C GLY A 497 11.51 1.19 14.22
N SER A 498 10.23 1.56 14.11
CA SER A 498 9.81 2.87 13.59
C SER A 498 9.56 3.83 14.76
N ILE A 499 9.84 5.13 14.58
CA ILE A 499 9.65 6.20 15.59
C ILE A 499 8.75 7.27 15.01
N PHE A 500 7.86 7.88 15.80
CA PHE A 500 7.01 8.98 15.33
C PHE A 500 6.69 10.01 16.42
N GLY A 501 6.54 11.27 15.98
CA GLY A 501 6.00 12.39 16.75
C GLY A 501 4.91 13.11 15.95
N ILE A 502 3.85 13.56 16.62
CA ILE A 502 2.69 14.23 16.04
C ILE A 502 2.57 15.61 16.67
N TYR A 503 2.64 16.64 15.84
CA TYR A 503 2.65 18.04 16.25
C TYR A 503 1.37 18.76 15.80
N SER A 504 0.92 19.72 16.60
CA SER A 504 -0.11 20.68 16.19
C SER A 504 0.53 21.79 15.35
N PRO A 505 -0.02 22.12 14.17
CA PRO A 505 0.44 23.27 13.39
C PRO A 505 0.04 24.59 14.04
N ASN A 506 0.87 25.60 13.85
CA ASN A 506 0.52 27.00 14.12
C ASN A 506 0.12 27.68 12.80
N ASP A 507 -0.70 28.74 12.88
CA ASP A 507 -1.33 29.41 11.71
C ASP A 507 -0.35 29.84 10.60
N GLU A 508 0.93 30.08 10.92
CA GLU A 508 1.95 30.53 9.96
C GLU A 508 2.33 29.49 8.87
N CYS A 509 1.97 28.21 9.04
CA CYS A 509 2.23 27.16 8.04
C CYS A 509 1.12 26.97 7.00
N LEU A 510 -0.03 27.65 7.15
CA LEU A 510 -1.23 27.44 6.32
C LEU A 510 -1.38 28.49 5.19
N ALA A 511 -0.27 29.09 4.73
CA ALA A 511 -0.31 30.04 3.63
C ALA A 511 -0.68 29.34 2.30
N ASP A 512 -1.64 29.91 1.57
CA ASP A 512 -2.14 29.37 0.29
C ASP A 512 -1.00 29.05 -0.69
N ILE A 513 -0.84 27.78 -1.05
CA ILE A 513 0.21 27.30 -1.95
C ILE A 513 -0.20 27.57 -3.42
N GLU A 514 -0.12 28.83 -3.83
CA GLU A 514 -0.14 29.20 -5.26
C GLU A 514 1.28 29.14 -5.85
N VAL A 515 1.54 28.03 -6.56
CA VAL A 515 2.44 27.89 -7.73
C VAL A 515 3.70 28.78 -7.78
N ASP A 516 4.78 28.38 -7.10
CA ASP A 516 6.13 28.38 -7.72
C ASP A 516 7.10 27.41 -7.04
N SER A 517 8.14 27.06 -7.80
CA SER A 517 9.31 26.19 -7.55
C SER A 517 10.21 26.55 -6.37
N THR A 518 9.81 27.47 -5.49
CA THR A 518 10.53 27.83 -4.24
C THR A 518 9.97 27.11 -2.99
N LEU A 519 8.94 26.29 -3.17
CA LEU A 519 8.11 25.69 -2.12
C LEU A 519 8.91 24.93 -1.05
N ASP A 520 9.89 24.12 -1.47
CA ASP A 520 10.66 23.22 -0.59
C ASP A 520 11.30 23.97 0.59
N SER A 521 11.92 25.12 0.32
CA SER A 521 12.58 25.94 1.36
C SER A 521 11.60 26.61 2.34
N VAL A 522 10.35 26.81 1.92
CA VAL A 522 9.28 27.39 2.73
C VAL A 522 8.65 26.32 3.60
N VAL A 523 8.34 25.15 3.03
CA VAL A 523 7.84 23.96 3.75
C VAL A 523 8.86 23.51 4.80
N GLN A 524 10.17 23.51 4.46
CA GLN A 524 11.21 23.16 5.43
C GLN A 524 11.25 24.14 6.62
N LYS A 525 11.24 25.46 6.37
CA LYS A 525 11.19 26.48 7.43
C LYS A 525 9.90 26.41 8.25
N CYS A 526 8.77 26.15 7.60
CA CYS A 526 7.49 25.90 8.25
C CYS A 526 7.63 24.77 9.29
N ILE A 527 8.19 23.61 8.93
CA ILE A 527 8.39 22.51 9.88
C ILE A 527 9.35 22.86 11.01
N VAL A 528 10.47 23.53 10.74
CA VAL A 528 11.40 23.94 11.81
C VAL A 528 10.73 24.90 12.80
N ASN A 529 9.90 25.82 12.29
CA ASN A 529 9.19 26.79 13.12
C ASN A 529 8.00 26.18 13.88
N VAL A 530 7.32 25.18 13.30
CA VAL A 530 6.13 24.56 13.88
C VAL A 530 6.42 23.32 14.72
N CYS A 531 7.34 22.43 14.33
CA CYS A 531 7.67 21.27 15.14
C CYS A 531 8.55 21.70 16.33
N GLN A 532 7.92 22.15 17.41
CA GLN A 532 8.56 22.65 18.62
C GLN A 532 8.41 21.58 19.73
N PRO A 533 9.44 20.73 19.98
CA PRO A 533 9.29 19.54 20.83
C PRO A 533 8.80 19.80 22.25
N GLY A 534 9.14 20.96 22.82
CA GLY A 534 8.77 21.34 24.18
C GLY A 534 7.38 21.95 24.35
N THR A 535 6.68 22.30 23.27
CA THR A 535 5.43 23.08 23.34
C THR A 535 4.24 22.42 22.64
N ASN A 536 4.39 21.92 21.41
CA ASN A 536 3.26 21.45 20.59
C ASN A 536 3.39 20.02 20.03
N LEU A 537 4.33 19.22 20.57
CA LEU A 537 4.33 17.77 20.43
C LEU A 537 3.18 17.15 21.24
N LEU A 538 2.10 16.76 20.55
CA LEU A 538 0.87 16.26 21.17
C LEU A 538 0.98 14.78 21.57
N ALA A 539 1.53 13.98 20.65
CA ALA A 539 1.66 12.54 20.83
C ALA A 539 2.98 12.06 20.22
N ALA A 540 3.57 11.04 20.84
CA ALA A 540 4.75 10.38 20.31
C ALA A 540 4.72 8.88 20.61
N GLY A 541 5.47 8.11 19.84
CA GLY A 541 5.52 6.68 19.99
C GLY A 541 6.63 6.01 19.18
N TYR A 542 6.74 4.70 19.35
CA TYR A 542 7.56 3.85 18.50
C TYR A 542 6.92 2.48 18.35
N CYS A 543 7.27 1.76 17.29
CA CYS A 543 6.99 0.35 17.14
C CYS A 543 8.29 -0.44 17.05
N MET A 544 8.59 -1.25 18.06
CA MET A 544 9.74 -2.14 18.08
C MET A 544 9.42 -3.43 17.32
N TYR A 545 10.29 -3.82 16.39
CA TYR A 545 10.26 -5.09 15.67
C TYR A 545 11.37 -6.00 16.21
N SER A 546 10.99 -6.99 17.02
CA SER A 546 11.91 -7.90 17.71
C SER A 546 11.28 -9.30 17.81
N SER A 547 11.66 -10.10 18.82
CA SER A 547 11.01 -11.37 19.18
C SER A 547 9.50 -11.26 19.42
N SER A 548 9.03 -10.04 19.74
CA SER A 548 7.64 -9.61 19.67
C SER A 548 7.58 -8.23 18.99
N VAL A 549 6.40 -7.86 18.51
CA VAL A 549 6.15 -6.52 17.94
C VAL A 549 5.40 -5.70 18.98
N ILE A 550 5.99 -4.60 19.42
CA ILE A 550 5.48 -3.78 20.53
C ILE A 550 5.33 -2.34 20.06
N PHE A 551 4.10 -1.82 20.13
CA PHE A 551 3.73 -0.45 19.85
C PHE A 551 3.58 0.32 21.16
N VAL A 552 4.42 1.32 21.37
CA VAL A 552 4.43 2.17 22.57
C VAL A 552 3.99 3.57 22.20
N LEU A 553 3.04 4.12 22.96
CA LEU A 553 2.38 5.40 22.66
C LEU A 553 2.22 6.23 23.92
N SER A 554 2.40 7.55 23.78
CA SER A 554 1.84 8.55 24.69
C SER A 554 1.09 9.63 23.93
N ILE A 555 -0.03 10.07 24.50
CA ILE A 555 -0.88 11.19 24.04
C ILE A 555 -0.89 12.32 25.09
N GLY A 556 0.19 12.45 25.87
CA GLY A 556 0.34 13.48 26.91
C GLY A 556 -0.09 13.07 28.32
N SER A 557 -0.72 11.90 28.49
CA SER A 557 -1.22 11.40 29.77
C SER A 557 -0.63 10.03 30.17
N GLY A 558 0.70 9.94 30.23
CA GLY A 558 1.45 8.72 30.52
C GLY A 558 1.71 7.84 29.29
N VAL A 559 2.42 6.73 29.50
CA VAL A 559 2.89 5.83 28.44
C VAL A 559 2.16 4.49 28.48
N TYR A 560 1.72 4.01 27.31
CA TYR A 560 0.98 2.76 27.14
C TYR A 560 1.71 1.85 26.15
N SER A 561 1.70 0.54 26.40
CA SER A 561 2.32 -0.46 25.52
C SER A 561 1.29 -1.48 25.04
N PHE A 562 1.28 -1.68 23.73
CA PHE A 562 0.42 -2.63 23.04
C PHE A 562 1.29 -3.67 22.32
N THR A 563 1.02 -4.95 22.55
CA THR A 563 1.71 -6.06 21.88
C THR A 563 0.86 -6.55 20.71
N LEU A 564 1.46 -6.74 19.54
CA LEU A 564 0.77 -7.30 18.37
C LEU A 564 0.49 -8.79 18.61
N ASP A 565 -0.78 -9.18 18.57
CA ASP A 565 -1.17 -10.59 18.45
C ASP A 565 -1.10 -10.99 16.96
N PRO A 566 -0.18 -11.89 16.56
CA PRO A 566 -0.02 -12.30 15.16
C PRO A 566 -1.16 -13.21 14.66
N MET A 567 -1.99 -13.78 15.54
CA MET A 567 -3.13 -14.60 15.15
C MET A 567 -4.33 -13.76 14.69
N TYR A 568 -4.56 -12.63 15.35
CA TYR A 568 -5.67 -11.72 15.03
C TYR A 568 -5.24 -10.48 14.23
N GLY A 569 -3.94 -10.19 14.17
CA GLY A 569 -3.41 -9.00 13.51
C GLY A 569 -3.72 -7.71 14.26
N GLU A 570 -3.93 -7.78 15.58
CA GLU A 570 -4.32 -6.64 16.41
C GLU A 570 -3.35 -6.31 17.54
N PHE A 571 -3.17 -5.02 17.78
CA PHE A 571 -2.40 -4.52 18.91
C PHE A 571 -3.26 -4.60 20.18
N VAL A 572 -2.83 -5.37 21.17
CA VAL A 572 -3.51 -5.58 22.45
C VAL A 572 -2.74 -4.87 23.56
N LEU A 573 -3.44 -4.09 24.38
CA LEU A 573 -2.89 -3.39 25.53
C LEU A 573 -2.35 -4.40 26.55
N THR A 574 -1.03 -4.35 26.79
CA THR A 574 -0.34 -5.27 27.72
C THR A 574 0.24 -4.56 28.95
N GLN A 575 0.53 -3.26 28.86
CA GLN A 575 0.93 -2.44 30.00
C GLN A 575 0.32 -1.04 29.93
N GLU A 576 -0.27 -0.60 31.04
CA GLU A 576 -0.84 0.74 31.21
C GLU A 576 0.08 1.61 32.08
N LYS A 577 0.20 2.90 31.74
CA LYS A 577 0.91 3.92 32.53
C LYS A 577 2.30 3.47 33.00
N ILE A 578 3.12 3.03 32.04
CA ILE A 578 4.51 2.61 32.29
C ILE A 578 5.25 3.71 33.05
N GLN A 579 5.99 3.33 34.08
CA GLN A 579 6.88 4.20 34.84
C GLN A 579 8.28 3.61 34.82
N ILE A 580 9.26 4.40 34.42
CA ILE A 580 10.66 3.99 34.42
C ILE A 580 11.22 3.98 35.85
N PRO A 581 12.03 2.98 36.25
CA PRO A 581 12.74 3.02 37.53
C PRO A 581 13.58 4.29 37.69
N LYS A 582 13.61 4.87 38.89
CA LYS A 582 14.33 6.14 39.16
C LYS A 582 15.85 6.03 39.07
N SER A 583 16.40 4.84 39.34
CA SER A 583 17.79 4.43 39.10
C SER A 583 17.85 3.01 38.52
N GLY A 584 19.01 2.64 37.98
CA GLY A 584 19.23 1.30 37.42
C GLY A 584 20.69 1.06 37.06
N LYS A 585 21.27 -0.04 37.55
CA LYS A 585 22.68 -0.42 37.29
C LYS A 585 22.90 -1.00 35.89
N ILE A 586 22.41 -0.33 34.85
CA ILE A 586 22.58 -0.68 33.43
C ILE A 586 23.02 0.57 32.66
N TYR A 587 24.05 0.44 31.83
CA TYR A 587 24.43 1.49 30.87
C TYR A 587 24.45 0.95 29.44
N SER A 588 24.11 1.83 28.49
CA SER A 588 24.00 1.50 27.07
C SER A 588 24.70 2.56 26.23
N PHE A 589 25.94 2.26 25.83
CA PHE A 589 26.84 3.13 25.08
C PHE A 589 27.70 2.29 24.13
N ASN A 590 28.05 2.85 22.97
CA ASN A 590 29.04 2.24 22.07
C ASN A 590 30.47 2.50 22.54
N GLU A 591 30.98 1.68 23.46
CA GLU A 591 32.36 1.80 24.00
C GLU A 591 33.47 1.67 22.93
N GLY A 592 33.17 1.21 21.71
CA GLY A 592 34.11 1.28 20.59
C GLY A 592 34.58 2.70 20.27
N ASN A 593 33.78 3.72 20.63
CA ASN A 593 34.11 5.13 20.45
C ASN A 593 34.81 5.76 21.67
N TYR A 594 35.17 5.01 22.72
CA TYR A 594 35.71 5.55 23.98
C TYR A 594 36.92 6.50 23.80
N GLN A 595 37.83 6.20 22.86
CA GLN A 595 39.01 7.05 22.57
C GLN A 595 38.67 8.36 21.81
N LEU A 596 37.45 8.47 21.29
CA LEU A 596 36.92 9.62 20.56
C LEU A 596 36.09 10.55 21.45
N TRP A 597 35.75 10.14 22.67
CA TRP A 597 35.01 10.93 23.64
C TRP A 597 35.87 11.94 24.41
N ASP A 598 35.19 12.92 25.02
CA ASP A 598 35.77 13.87 25.96
C ASP A 598 36.15 13.18 27.29
N ASP A 599 37.20 13.67 27.95
CA ASP A 599 37.75 13.01 29.15
C ASP A 599 36.77 13.00 30.35
N LYS A 600 35.86 13.97 30.42
CA LYS A 600 34.73 13.98 31.37
C LYS A 600 33.85 12.74 31.24
N LEU A 601 33.50 12.36 30.00
CA LEU A 601 32.67 11.19 29.71
C LEU A 601 33.44 9.88 29.89
N LYS A 602 34.73 9.85 29.55
CA LYS A 602 35.60 8.68 29.84
C LYS A 602 35.61 8.36 31.33
N LYS A 603 35.85 9.37 32.17
CA LYS A 603 35.86 9.22 33.63
C LYS A 603 34.52 8.69 34.15
N TYR A 604 33.39 9.22 33.67
CA TYR A 604 32.07 8.69 34.00
C TYR A 604 31.96 7.18 33.66
N MET A 605 32.36 6.80 32.45
CA MET A 605 32.29 5.41 31.97
C MET A 605 33.23 4.46 32.72
N ASP A 606 34.36 4.95 33.22
CA ASP A 606 35.28 4.16 34.05
C ASP A 606 34.73 3.96 35.46
N ASP A 607 34.15 5.01 36.06
CA ASP A 607 33.50 4.94 37.37
C ASP A 607 32.24 4.04 37.38
N LEU A 608 31.61 3.76 36.22
CA LEU A 608 30.54 2.76 36.10
C LEU A 608 31.04 1.30 36.19
N LYS A 609 32.32 1.07 35.87
CA LYS A 609 32.97 -0.25 35.86
C LYS A 609 33.56 -0.60 37.23
N ASP A 610 33.68 0.36 38.14
CA ASP A 610 34.04 0.11 39.53
C ASP A 610 32.95 -0.74 40.21
N PRO A 611 33.27 -1.93 40.79
CA PRO A 611 32.32 -2.72 41.57
C PRO A 611 31.78 -2.02 42.82
N GLY A 612 32.50 -0.99 43.30
CA GLY A 612 32.19 -0.22 44.50
C GLY A 612 32.12 -1.07 45.77
N PRO A 613 31.57 -0.53 46.87
CA PRO A 613 31.44 -1.27 48.14
C PRO A 613 30.50 -2.48 48.04
N THR A 614 29.64 -2.53 47.02
CA THR A 614 28.72 -3.65 46.78
C THR A 614 29.31 -4.83 46.01
N GLY A 615 30.56 -4.74 45.55
CA GLY A 615 31.22 -5.80 44.77
C GLY A 615 30.57 -6.08 43.40
N LYS A 616 29.74 -5.18 42.88
CA LYS A 616 28.94 -5.36 41.65
C LYS A 616 28.86 -4.05 40.85
N PRO A 617 29.55 -3.98 39.69
CA PRO A 617 29.54 -2.80 38.82
C PRO A 617 28.23 -2.71 38.04
N TYR A 618 28.10 -1.70 37.19
CA TYR A 618 26.98 -1.59 36.26
C TYR A 618 27.08 -2.65 35.15
N SER A 619 25.94 -3.10 34.63
CA SER A 619 25.87 -4.01 33.49
C SER A 619 25.85 -3.23 32.17
N ALA A 620 26.86 -3.44 31.32
CA ALA A 620 26.86 -2.96 29.94
C ALA A 620 25.82 -3.71 29.09
N ARG A 621 24.94 -3.00 28.38
CA ARG A 621 24.03 -3.58 27.37
C ARG A 621 23.89 -2.60 26.21
N TYR A 622 24.34 -2.95 25.02
CA TYR A 622 24.19 -2.11 23.83
C TYR A 622 23.81 -3.02 22.65
N ILE A 623 22.62 -2.80 22.10
CA ILE A 623 22.04 -3.55 20.98
C ILE A 623 22.47 -2.91 19.66
N GLY A 624 22.54 -1.57 19.62
CA GLY A 624 22.87 -0.79 18.43
C GLY A 624 21.66 -0.39 17.59
N SER A 625 20.45 -0.54 18.12
CA SER A 625 19.21 0.11 17.65
C SER A 625 18.70 1.01 18.78
N LEU A 626 18.42 2.28 18.49
CA LEU A 626 17.88 3.22 19.45
C LEU A 626 16.58 2.69 20.08
N VAL A 627 15.65 2.17 19.27
CA VAL A 627 14.37 1.65 19.73
C VAL A 627 14.55 0.46 20.67
N GLY A 628 15.42 -0.50 20.30
CA GLY A 628 15.68 -1.68 21.13
C GLY A 628 16.38 -1.35 22.45
N ASP A 629 17.38 -0.47 22.42
CA ASP A 629 18.09 -0.03 23.62
C ASP A 629 17.23 0.86 24.52
N PHE A 630 16.41 1.76 23.95
CA PHE A 630 15.46 2.60 24.69
C PHE A 630 14.34 1.80 25.33
N HIS A 631 13.70 0.87 24.61
CA HIS A 631 12.62 0.04 25.15
C HIS A 631 13.08 -0.77 26.38
N ARG A 632 14.30 -1.32 26.34
CA ARG A 632 14.91 -1.98 27.50
C ARG A 632 15.11 -1.01 28.67
N THR A 633 15.66 0.18 28.41
CA THR A 633 15.89 1.21 29.43
C THR A 633 14.58 1.69 30.06
N LEU A 634 13.51 1.83 29.26
CA LEU A 634 12.17 2.22 29.72
C LEU A 634 11.57 1.22 30.73
N LEU A 635 11.79 -0.09 30.51
CA LEU A 635 11.23 -1.16 31.35
C LEU A 635 12.12 -1.53 32.56
N TYR A 636 13.44 -1.50 32.42
CA TYR A 636 14.37 -1.97 33.47
C TYR A 636 15.19 -0.87 34.13
N GLY A 637 15.04 0.39 33.69
CA GLY A 637 15.83 1.51 34.14
C GLY A 637 17.28 1.47 33.65
N GLY A 638 18.09 2.38 34.18
CA GLY A 638 19.44 2.66 33.73
C GLY A 638 19.50 3.82 32.74
N ILE A 639 20.58 3.88 31.97
CA ILE A 639 20.87 4.98 31.06
C ILE A 639 21.30 4.49 29.68
N TYR A 640 20.71 5.08 28.65
CA TYR A 640 21.21 5.03 27.27
C TYR A 640 21.91 6.35 26.95
N GLY A 641 22.99 6.29 26.18
CA GLY A 641 23.65 7.48 25.68
C GLY A 641 24.26 7.32 24.30
N TYR A 642 23.96 8.28 23.43
CA TYR A 642 24.64 8.53 22.16
C TYR A 642 25.36 9.88 22.25
N PRO A 643 26.59 9.91 22.79
CA PRO A 643 27.33 11.14 23.01
C PRO A 643 27.84 11.73 21.67
N ARG A 644 28.28 12.99 21.72
CA ARG A 644 29.19 13.52 20.69
C ARG A 644 30.54 12.82 20.71
N ASP A 645 31.24 12.85 19.59
CA ASP A 645 32.64 12.42 19.49
C ASP A 645 33.44 13.30 18.52
N LYS A 646 34.76 13.04 18.40
CA LYS A 646 35.68 13.79 17.53
C LYS A 646 35.26 13.86 16.05
N LYS A 647 34.48 12.90 15.54
CA LYS A 647 33.92 12.89 14.18
C LYS A 647 32.55 13.58 14.17
N SER A 648 31.68 13.15 15.08
CA SER A 648 30.29 13.59 15.19
C SER A 648 30.13 14.60 16.33
N LYS A 649 30.55 15.85 16.09
CA LYS A 649 30.63 16.91 17.11
C LYS A 649 29.30 17.24 17.80
N ASN A 650 28.17 17.03 17.11
CA ASN A 650 26.81 17.27 17.60
C ASN A 650 26.06 15.95 17.86
N GLY A 651 26.77 14.83 18.07
CA GLY A 651 26.14 13.50 18.17
C GLY A 651 25.72 12.95 16.80
N LYS A 652 25.07 11.77 16.80
CA LYS A 652 24.55 11.13 15.58
C LYS A 652 23.03 11.26 15.44
N LEU A 653 22.29 11.14 16.54
CA LEU A 653 20.82 11.06 16.52
C LEU A 653 20.20 12.43 16.21
N ARG A 654 19.05 12.41 15.55
CA ARG A 654 18.37 13.58 14.96
C ARG A 654 17.30 14.09 15.93
N LEU A 655 17.25 15.41 16.11
CA LEU A 655 16.42 16.04 17.13
C LEU A 655 14.93 15.75 16.95
N LEU A 656 14.39 16.05 15.76
CA LEU A 656 12.95 15.96 15.47
C LEU A 656 12.43 14.52 15.34
N TYR A 657 13.22 13.63 14.74
CA TYR A 657 12.81 12.27 14.38
C TYR A 657 13.04 11.24 15.49
N GLU A 658 14.12 11.39 16.26
CA GLU A 658 14.59 10.38 17.21
C GLU A 658 14.58 10.92 18.64
N CYS A 659 15.31 12.00 18.91
CA CYS A 659 15.58 12.45 20.27
C CYS A 659 14.34 13.04 20.95
N ALA A 660 13.56 13.87 20.25
CA ALA A 660 12.34 14.47 20.79
C ALA A 660 11.23 13.43 21.09
N PRO A 661 10.81 12.55 20.15
CA PRO A 661 9.83 11.51 20.43
C PRO A 661 10.22 10.61 21.62
N MET A 662 11.49 10.20 21.71
CA MET A 662 11.96 9.37 22.82
C MET A 662 12.00 10.14 24.15
N SER A 663 12.38 11.41 24.14
CA SER A 663 12.39 12.26 25.35
C SER A 663 10.98 12.56 25.86
N TYR A 664 10.02 12.77 24.96
CA TYR A 664 8.60 12.89 25.34
C TYR A 664 8.10 11.63 26.05
N LEU A 665 8.40 10.45 25.49
CA LEU A 665 8.03 9.17 26.10
C LEU A 665 8.71 8.94 27.45
N VAL A 666 9.99 9.26 27.60
CA VAL A 666 10.69 9.03 28.88
C VAL A 666 10.16 9.94 29.98
N GLU A 667 9.85 11.20 29.68
CA GLU A 667 9.31 12.14 30.66
C GLU A 667 7.87 11.77 31.07
N GLN A 668 7.05 11.34 30.10
CA GLN A 668 5.71 10.77 30.36
C GLN A 668 5.76 9.48 31.20
N ALA A 669 6.89 8.75 31.16
CA ALA A 669 7.18 7.62 32.05
C ALA A 669 7.89 8.02 33.37
N GLY A 670 8.12 9.30 33.62
CA GLY A 670 8.76 9.81 34.84
C GLY A 670 10.29 9.69 34.88
N GLY A 671 10.95 9.55 33.73
CA GLY A 671 12.40 9.61 33.55
C GLY A 671 12.90 10.98 33.07
N LYS A 672 14.09 11.02 32.46
CA LYS A 672 14.74 12.25 31.97
C LYS A 672 15.42 12.03 30.61
N GLY A 673 15.34 13.03 29.73
CA GLY A 673 16.10 13.12 28.46
C GLY A 673 16.90 14.42 28.38
N SER A 674 18.21 14.30 28.17
CA SER A 674 19.18 15.40 28.24
C SER A 674 20.19 15.31 27.08
N ASP A 675 20.69 16.45 26.60
CA ASP A 675 21.84 16.49 25.68
C ASP A 675 23.20 16.45 26.42
N GLY A 676 23.16 16.37 27.75
CA GLY A 676 24.30 16.39 28.67
C GLY A 676 24.39 17.68 29.48
N HIS A 677 23.68 18.74 29.07
CA HIS A 677 23.68 20.06 29.71
C HIS A 677 22.28 20.66 29.85
N GLN A 678 21.35 20.36 28.94
CA GLN A 678 19.97 20.85 28.91
C GLN A 678 18.97 19.75 28.54
N ARG A 679 17.69 19.97 28.85
CA ARG A 679 16.57 19.06 28.51
C ARG A 679 16.37 19.05 26.99
N VAL A 680 16.27 17.86 26.39
CA VAL A 680 16.17 17.70 24.93
C VAL A 680 14.95 18.40 24.33
N LEU A 681 13.82 18.39 25.05
CA LEU A 681 12.58 19.02 24.57
C LEU A 681 12.62 20.56 24.62
N ASP A 682 13.54 21.16 25.38
CA ASP A 682 13.72 22.62 25.42
C ASP A 682 14.57 23.12 24.23
N ILE A 683 15.16 22.20 23.45
CA ILE A 683 15.98 22.53 22.28
C ILE A 683 15.05 22.88 21.11
N GLN A 684 14.95 24.16 20.78
CA GLN A 684 14.31 24.61 19.54
C GLN A 684 15.14 24.16 18.33
N PRO A 685 14.58 23.40 17.37
CA PRO A 685 15.26 23.08 16.13
C PRO A 685 15.58 24.33 15.31
N THR A 686 16.75 24.36 14.67
CA THR A 686 17.14 25.35 13.65
C THR A 686 17.22 24.76 12.25
N GLU A 687 17.37 23.44 12.15
CA GLU A 687 17.40 22.66 10.92
C GLU A 687 16.60 21.36 11.13
N ILE A 688 15.96 20.83 10.08
CA ILE A 688 15.12 19.63 10.20
C ILE A 688 15.95 18.41 10.61
N HIS A 689 17.09 18.20 9.94
CA HIS A 689 18.01 17.10 10.21
C HIS A 689 19.07 17.46 11.27
N GLN A 690 18.79 18.46 12.12
CA GLN A 690 19.68 18.83 13.23
C GLN A 690 19.94 17.62 14.12
N ARG A 691 21.22 17.35 14.41
CA ARG A 691 21.66 16.30 15.33
C ARG A 691 21.94 16.85 16.71
N VAL A 692 21.68 16.05 17.74
CA VAL A 692 22.05 16.34 19.13
C VAL A 692 22.65 15.10 19.80
N PRO A 693 23.55 15.26 20.79
CA PRO A 693 23.84 14.20 21.74
C PRO A 693 22.56 13.82 22.50
N LEU A 694 22.44 12.56 22.90
CA LEU A 694 21.31 12.09 23.71
C LEU A 694 21.79 11.28 24.90
N TYR A 695 21.29 11.60 26.09
CA TYR A 695 21.42 10.82 27.31
C TYR A 695 20.04 10.70 27.95
N ILE A 696 19.54 9.46 28.08
CA ILE A 696 18.12 9.23 28.36
C ILE A 696 17.90 8.00 29.25
N GLY A 697 16.94 8.10 30.17
CA GLY A 697 16.54 6.98 31.02
C GLY A 697 16.14 7.40 32.43
N SER A 698 16.61 6.61 33.40
CA SER A 698 16.40 6.81 34.83
C SER A 698 16.92 8.17 35.31
N VAL A 699 16.09 8.93 36.02
CA VAL A 699 16.39 10.32 36.47
C VAL A 699 17.74 10.42 37.19
N GLU A 700 17.97 9.54 38.17
CA GLU A 700 19.19 9.56 38.99
C GLU A 700 20.46 9.27 38.17
N GLU A 701 20.36 8.43 37.13
CA GLU A 701 21.49 8.05 36.28
C GLU A 701 21.83 9.16 35.27
N VAL A 702 20.81 9.83 34.70
CA VAL A 702 21.00 10.99 33.81
C VAL A 702 21.58 12.17 34.59
N GLU A 703 21.05 12.48 35.77
CA GLU A 703 21.62 13.53 36.63
C GLU A 703 23.03 13.21 37.12
N LYS A 704 23.35 11.93 37.35
CA LYS A 704 24.71 11.49 37.65
C LYS A 704 25.64 11.81 36.48
N LEU A 705 25.24 11.52 35.24
CA LEU A 705 26.02 11.83 34.04
C LEU A 705 26.19 13.35 33.84
N GLU A 706 25.13 14.14 33.97
CA GLU A 706 25.18 15.61 33.87
C GLU A 706 26.21 16.21 34.85
N LYS A 707 26.27 15.71 36.09
CA LYS A 707 27.27 16.13 37.10
C LYS A 707 28.72 15.84 36.72
N TYR A 708 28.97 14.87 35.82
CA TYR A 708 30.30 14.62 35.27
C TYR A 708 30.61 15.51 34.06
N LEU A 709 29.59 15.95 33.30
CA LEU A 709 29.74 16.77 32.10
C LEU A 709 29.76 18.29 32.37
N ALA A 710 29.20 18.73 33.51
CA ALA A 710 29.26 20.10 34.05
C ALA A 710 30.70 20.61 34.18
#